data_AF-A0A3D1IRU4-F1
#
_entry.id   AF-A0A3D1IRU4-F1
#
_cell.length_a   1.000
_cell.length_b   1.000
_cell.length_c   1.000
_cell.angle_alpha   90.00
_cell.angle_beta   90.00
_cell.angle_gamma   90.00
#
_symmetry.space_group_name_H-M   'P 1'
#
loop_
_entity.id
_entity.type
_entity.pdbx_description
1 polymer ?
#
loop_
_entity_poly.entity_id
_entity_poly.type
_entity_poly.pdbx_seq_one_letter_code
_entity_poly.pdbx_strand_id
1 'polypeptide(L)'
;MMKRILLFLLVLSPVLTSAQTPQWIWPDRSEKNETVYFRKAFVLPDGKIQKAQLIATCDNGFSAHINGKPALAGNEWNNKYAKDITKLLTSGNNIIAVEGRNQGGIAGFVAQLDVTMEGKKTTLVTDSSWEATRTFFGQWKAGKGSDWGKTIATGKMGDGPWGNVFTGVARGSDAPGDGGAIKVAEGFQADLLYTVPKGDQGSWVAICADDKGRLIASDQGNKGLYRIDPRGEEIKVEKLNINISSAQGLLYAHGALWVNINGGGASGVHRLTDTNGDDQFDKDEHIMPLRAGGEHGPHGLVLSPDGKHIYMVAGNMTPLPQDKFAHSLAPTNWGEDHLLKRLPDARGHARNIRAPGGWIARFDKNGKNWETVAMGFRNTYDLAFNVDGELFAYDSDMEWDAGTPWYRPTRFYHVTSGADFGWRTGTGKWPQWYPDCLPGAYGIGPGSPVGVVSGLGAKFPAKYQKAIYCLDWTYGTMSAMHVTAEGASYTATREEFVASSQLRMTDAAINPVDGAMYFTVGGRGGQSALYRVTYTGSDSTEPVKTQSPHADTRQIRQELESLHKRQAGAAAKAWKYLGHADRHIRWAARVAVEHQPVTEWQDEALAEKDPQASLTALCALARHGDNALQGKLITALNRLDWARLDLGQKAELLRVFQLAFIRMGQPDAKVATAVEKKLDALYPALAPALNYELCTLLVYLESPNAAAKTLALMSQSSDQSKYNWSPELLARNAGYARAFAATAASSPQRDQIHYAKELRNLKQHWTSEQRLEYFRWYRKAESFKGGNSFAGFLKNFRSEAITNVPEALLPEVAKIQSDPLKEGPDFEIETRLTVGVAPQMKFDKDELKVKAGAGVELAFTNNDPMPMMHNLVLVKPGSRIEIVTAAATMGAAGMANSFVPKSDKVLAATPLVLTGNTYKLYFKAPTTPGKYEYICTYPGHGLTMWGTLVVE
;
A
#
# COMPACT_ATOMS: atom_id res chain seq x y z
N MET A 1 68.34 27.96 29.46
CA MET A 1 67.28 27.09 30.00
C MET A 1 66.61 26.35 28.85
N MET A 2 66.73 25.02 28.87
CA MET A 2 66.51 24.09 27.75
C MET A 2 65.02 23.82 27.48
N LYS A 3 64.60 23.91 26.22
CA LYS A 3 63.41 23.23 25.69
C LYS A 3 63.77 21.75 25.46
N ARG A 4 63.07 20.83 26.11
CA ARG A 4 63.12 19.40 25.77
C ARG A 4 62.00 19.08 24.77
N ILE A 5 62.41 18.78 23.56
CA ILE A 5 61.62 18.12 22.52
C ILE A 5 61.51 16.65 22.94
N LEU A 6 60.29 16.14 23.15
CA LEU A 6 60.04 14.69 23.16
C LEU A 6 59.57 14.28 21.76
N LEU A 7 60.44 13.55 21.07
CA LEU A 7 60.22 12.95 19.76
C LEU A 7 59.41 11.65 19.96
N PHE A 8 58.15 11.59 19.55
CA PHE A 8 57.44 10.31 19.39
C PHE A 8 57.74 9.77 17.99
N LEU A 9 58.70 8.85 17.90
CA LEU A 9 58.95 8.03 16.72
C LEU A 9 57.74 7.12 16.49
N LEU A 10 56.94 7.42 15.46
CA LEU A 10 56.08 6.42 14.82
C LEU A 10 56.99 5.43 14.10
N VAL A 11 57.02 4.18 14.56
CA VAL A 11 57.67 3.07 13.86
C VAL A 11 56.89 2.83 12.56
N LEU A 12 57.40 3.38 11.45
CA LEU A 12 56.95 3.05 10.10
C LEU A 12 57.53 1.66 9.74
N SER A 13 56.68 0.64 9.79
CA SER A 13 57.04 -0.67 9.24
C SER A 13 56.94 -0.62 7.71
N PRO A 14 58.03 -0.88 6.96
CA PRO A 14 57.93 -1.12 5.52
C PRO A 14 57.10 -2.40 5.30
N VAL A 15 56.12 -2.33 4.39
CA VAL A 15 55.31 -3.49 4.02
C VAL A 15 56.19 -4.48 3.25
N LEU A 16 56.80 -5.41 3.98
CA LEU A 16 57.46 -6.59 3.43
C LEU A 16 56.39 -7.55 2.91
N THR A 17 56.45 -7.84 1.63
CA THR A 17 55.63 -8.83 0.93
C THR A 17 56.00 -10.25 1.35
N SER A 18 55.48 -10.72 2.48
CA SER A 18 55.26 -12.15 2.70
C SER A 18 53.75 -12.41 2.77
N ALA A 19 53.31 -13.61 2.36
CA ALA A 19 51.91 -14.01 2.49
C ALA A 19 51.57 -14.11 3.98
N GLN A 20 51.05 -13.03 4.56
CA GLN A 20 50.64 -13.00 5.96
C GLN A 20 49.32 -13.76 6.12
N THR A 21 49.34 -14.80 6.94
CA THR A 21 48.11 -15.48 7.39
C THR A 21 47.38 -14.57 8.38
N PRO A 22 46.11 -14.19 8.14
CA PRO A 22 45.34 -13.40 9.09
C PRO A 22 45.27 -14.06 10.47
N GLN A 23 45.38 -13.27 11.52
CA GLN A 23 45.22 -13.71 12.92
C GLN A 23 43.87 -13.26 13.44
N TRP A 24 43.22 -14.13 14.20
CA TRP A 24 42.12 -13.74 15.07
C TRP A 24 42.70 -12.89 16.20
N ILE A 25 42.13 -11.70 16.41
CA ILE A 25 42.61 -10.73 17.40
C ILE A 25 41.51 -10.35 18.38
N TRP A 26 41.91 -10.03 19.61
CA TRP A 26 41.08 -9.47 20.68
C TRP A 26 41.93 -8.57 21.59
N PRO A 27 41.38 -7.66 22.43
CA PRO A 27 42.20 -6.84 23.33
C PRO A 27 43.00 -7.67 24.33
N ASP A 28 42.33 -8.65 24.94
CA ASP A 28 42.85 -9.56 25.97
C ASP A 28 41.87 -10.75 26.13
N ARG A 29 41.58 -11.19 27.36
CA ARG A 29 40.57 -12.22 27.63
C ARG A 29 39.18 -11.71 27.22
N SER A 30 38.42 -12.54 26.51
CA SER A 30 37.05 -12.19 26.17
C SER A 30 36.11 -12.22 27.38
N GLU A 31 35.17 -11.28 27.39
CA GLU A 31 34.08 -11.13 28.35
C GLU A 31 32.74 -11.47 27.68
N LYS A 32 31.73 -11.81 28.49
CA LYS A 32 30.40 -12.14 27.97
C LYS A 32 29.65 -10.84 27.62
N ASN A 33 29.00 -10.81 26.47
CA ASN A 33 28.20 -9.67 25.99
C ASN A 33 29.02 -8.37 25.89
N GLU A 34 30.22 -8.44 25.33
CA GLU A 34 31.10 -7.29 25.19
C GLU A 34 31.11 -6.74 23.75
N THR A 35 31.38 -5.43 23.66
CA THR A 35 31.68 -4.75 22.41
C THR A 35 33.08 -4.17 22.49
N VAL A 36 33.88 -4.43 21.46
CA VAL A 36 35.27 -3.99 21.35
C VAL A 36 35.42 -3.16 20.08
N TYR A 37 36.07 -2.02 20.20
CA TYR A 37 36.41 -1.17 19.07
C TYR A 37 37.86 -1.43 18.69
N PHE A 38 38.11 -1.81 17.44
CA PHE A 38 39.42 -2.03 16.85
C PHE A 38 39.78 -0.88 15.91
N ARG A 39 41.07 -0.59 15.77
CA ARG A 39 41.56 0.28 14.71
C ARG A 39 42.89 -0.18 14.13
N LYS A 40 43.11 0.22 12.88
CA LYS A 40 44.36 0.08 12.17
C LYS A 40 44.62 1.28 11.28
N ALA A 41 45.63 2.07 11.63
CA ALA A 41 46.19 3.08 10.74
C ALA A 41 47.22 2.43 9.80
N PHE A 42 47.19 2.82 8.53
CA PHE A 42 48.15 2.37 7.52
C PHE A 42 48.32 3.43 6.43
N VAL A 43 49.46 3.39 5.73
CA VAL A 43 49.80 4.34 4.68
C VAL A 43 49.85 3.61 3.35
N LEU A 44 49.12 4.10 2.35
CA LEU A 44 49.26 3.65 0.97
C LEU A 44 50.24 4.59 0.24
N PRO A 45 51.15 4.06 -0.61
CA PRO A 45 52.05 4.90 -1.39
C PRO A 45 51.26 5.83 -2.34
N ASP A 46 51.90 6.90 -2.80
CA ASP A 46 51.31 7.76 -3.83
C ASP A 46 51.09 6.97 -5.12
N GLY A 47 49.93 7.14 -5.74
CA GLY A 47 49.54 6.41 -6.95
C GLY A 47 48.05 6.10 -7.04
N LYS A 48 47.61 5.56 -8.18
CA LYS A 48 46.19 5.23 -8.41
C LYS A 48 45.83 3.88 -7.78
N ILE A 49 44.86 3.89 -6.87
CA ILE A 49 44.24 2.67 -6.34
C ILE A 49 43.34 2.07 -7.43
N GLN A 50 43.71 0.91 -7.94
CA GLN A 50 42.97 0.23 -9.01
C GLN A 50 41.83 -0.62 -8.44
N LYS A 51 42.08 -1.30 -7.33
CA LYS A 51 41.10 -2.16 -6.65
C LYS A 51 41.47 -2.33 -5.20
N ALA A 52 40.48 -2.35 -4.31
CA ALA A 52 40.67 -2.70 -2.90
C ALA A 52 39.50 -3.56 -2.42
N GLN A 53 39.80 -4.75 -1.91
CA GLN A 53 38.79 -5.70 -1.42
C GLN A 53 39.03 -5.99 0.06
N LEU A 54 38.05 -5.61 0.89
CA LEU A 54 38.02 -5.91 2.31
C LEU A 54 37.22 -7.19 2.55
N ILE A 55 37.77 -8.11 3.32
CA ILE A 55 37.13 -9.33 3.82
C ILE A 55 37.24 -9.30 5.34
N ALA A 56 36.15 -9.54 6.06
CA ALA A 56 36.18 -9.55 7.52
C ALA A 56 35.09 -10.42 8.13
N THR A 57 35.32 -10.87 9.36
CA THR A 57 34.30 -11.48 10.22
C THR A 57 34.67 -11.32 11.70
N CYS A 58 33.69 -11.53 12.58
CA CYS A 58 33.86 -11.42 14.03
C CYS A 58 32.86 -12.35 14.72
N ASP A 59 33.18 -12.81 15.93
CA ASP A 59 32.46 -13.84 16.67
C ASP A 59 30.92 -13.75 16.56
N ASN A 60 30.30 -12.68 17.05
CA ASN A 60 28.84 -12.48 16.93
C ASN A 60 28.45 -11.23 16.13
N GLY A 61 29.40 -10.72 15.35
CA GLY A 61 29.17 -9.64 14.40
C GLY A 61 30.13 -8.48 14.53
N PHE A 62 30.18 -7.66 13.48
CA PHE A 62 31.04 -6.49 13.42
C PHE A 62 30.47 -5.40 12.52
N SER A 63 30.98 -4.18 12.65
CA SER A 63 30.76 -3.05 11.74
C SER A 63 32.07 -2.31 11.49
N ALA A 64 32.57 -2.37 10.27
CA ALA A 64 33.82 -1.78 9.81
C ALA A 64 33.59 -0.48 9.02
N HIS A 65 34.39 0.53 9.33
CA HIS A 65 34.44 1.83 8.70
C HIS A 65 35.86 2.07 8.15
N ILE A 66 35.93 2.73 7.00
CA ILE A 66 37.18 3.14 6.36
C ILE A 66 37.16 4.67 6.28
N ASN A 67 38.13 5.32 6.91
CA ASN A 67 38.23 6.79 6.95
C ASN A 67 36.91 7.46 7.41
N GLY A 68 36.23 6.90 8.42
CA GLY A 68 34.96 7.41 8.92
C GLY A 68 33.71 6.91 8.18
N LYS A 69 33.86 6.30 7.00
CA LYS A 69 32.73 5.89 6.15
C LYS A 69 32.40 4.40 6.31
N PRO A 70 31.11 4.00 6.39
CA PRO A 70 30.72 2.60 6.49
C PRO A 70 31.27 1.77 5.33
N ALA A 71 31.96 0.69 5.64
CA ALA A 71 32.57 -0.18 4.64
C ALA A 71 31.90 -1.56 4.63
N LEU A 72 31.91 -2.29 5.73
CA LEU A 72 31.51 -3.70 5.76
C LEU A 72 30.95 -4.05 7.14
N ALA A 73 29.90 -4.85 7.21
CA ALA A 73 29.37 -5.37 8.47
C ALA A 73 28.84 -6.79 8.26
N GLY A 74 28.80 -7.53 9.36
CA GLY A 74 28.32 -8.90 9.45
C GLY A 74 27.81 -9.22 10.85
N ASN A 75 27.07 -10.32 10.97
CA ASN A 75 26.37 -10.71 12.21
C ASN A 75 26.74 -12.10 12.72
N GLU A 76 27.61 -12.84 12.03
CA GLU A 76 27.94 -14.24 12.33
C GLU A 76 29.35 -14.57 11.87
N TRP A 77 30.17 -15.18 12.72
CA TRP A 77 31.58 -15.45 12.44
C TRP A 77 31.83 -16.41 11.28
N ASN A 78 30.95 -17.40 11.11
CA ASN A 78 31.12 -18.49 10.13
C ASN A 78 30.81 -18.06 8.68
N ASN A 79 30.50 -16.78 8.47
CA ASN A 79 30.25 -16.20 7.16
C ASN A 79 31.45 -15.38 6.67
N LYS A 80 31.74 -15.48 5.36
CA LYS A 80 32.68 -14.61 4.67
C LYS A 80 31.97 -13.35 4.19
N TYR A 81 32.19 -12.21 4.84
CA TYR A 81 31.73 -10.91 4.33
C TYR A 81 32.83 -10.25 3.53
N ALA A 82 32.50 -9.73 2.35
CA ALA A 82 33.47 -9.02 1.53
C ALA A 82 32.83 -7.84 0.80
N LYS A 83 33.59 -6.75 0.61
CA LYS A 83 33.16 -5.60 -0.21
C LYS A 83 34.36 -4.97 -0.92
N ASP A 84 34.10 -4.44 -2.11
CA ASP A 84 35.01 -3.50 -2.78
C ASP A 84 34.96 -2.15 -2.06
N ILE A 85 36.11 -1.73 -1.50
CA ILE A 85 36.26 -0.48 -0.76
C ILE A 85 37.15 0.53 -1.49
N THR A 86 37.39 0.34 -2.80
CA THR A 86 38.32 1.16 -3.61
C THR A 86 38.05 2.66 -3.47
N LYS A 87 36.77 3.06 -3.43
CA LYS A 87 36.34 4.46 -3.33
C LYS A 87 36.43 5.07 -1.92
N LEU A 88 36.72 4.25 -0.90
CA LEU A 88 36.81 4.70 0.50
C LEU A 88 38.25 4.98 0.93
N LEU A 89 39.23 4.49 0.16
CA LEU A 89 40.66 4.68 0.40
C LEU A 89 41.18 5.91 -0.34
N THR A 90 42.23 6.51 0.22
CA THR A 90 43.02 7.57 -0.42
C THR A 90 44.47 7.15 -0.53
N SER A 91 45.26 7.75 -1.43
CA SER A 91 46.72 7.69 -1.29
C SER A 91 47.12 8.38 0.02
N GLY A 92 48.18 7.90 0.68
CA GLY A 92 48.59 8.39 2.00
C GLY A 92 47.86 7.70 3.16
N ASN A 93 47.54 8.47 4.20
CA ASN A 93 47.03 7.95 5.47
C ASN A 93 45.60 7.40 5.34
N ASN A 94 45.40 6.17 5.80
CA ASN A 94 44.09 5.54 5.90
C ASN A 94 43.91 4.92 7.28
N ILE A 95 42.65 4.79 7.70
CA ILE A 95 42.26 4.11 8.93
C ILE A 95 41.12 3.13 8.68
N ILE A 96 41.28 1.93 9.21
CA ILE A 96 40.19 0.97 9.41
C ILE A 96 39.76 1.07 10.87
N ALA A 97 38.48 1.27 11.12
CA ALA A 97 37.90 1.23 12.46
C ALA A 97 36.77 0.21 12.49
N VAL A 98 36.71 -0.66 13.51
CA VAL A 98 35.76 -1.76 13.55
C VAL A 98 35.14 -1.87 14.93
N GLU A 99 33.83 -1.91 15.02
CA GLU A 99 33.12 -2.39 16.21
C GLU A 99 32.96 -3.91 16.06
N GLY A 100 33.56 -4.70 16.95
CA GLY A 100 33.40 -6.15 17.05
C GLY A 100 32.57 -6.53 18.26
N ARG A 101 31.71 -7.53 18.13
CA ARG A 101 30.72 -7.92 19.14
C ARG A 101 30.89 -9.39 19.48
N ASN A 102 30.85 -9.69 20.78
CA ASN A 102 30.93 -11.04 21.34
C ASN A 102 29.80 -11.25 22.38
N GLN A 103 29.06 -12.35 22.27
CA GLN A 103 27.94 -12.72 23.13
C GLN A 103 28.33 -13.81 24.15
N GLY A 104 29.57 -14.30 24.11
CA GLY A 104 30.14 -15.21 25.11
C GLY A 104 31.06 -16.27 24.51
N GLY A 105 31.87 -16.92 25.34
CA GLY A 105 32.87 -17.88 24.87
C GLY A 105 34.16 -17.20 24.39
N ILE A 106 34.92 -17.89 23.54
CA ILE A 106 36.19 -17.38 22.98
C ILE A 106 35.84 -16.39 21.87
N ALA A 107 36.36 -15.16 21.94
CA ALA A 107 36.12 -14.14 20.93
C ALA A 107 37.29 -13.96 19.96
N GLY A 108 36.97 -13.50 18.76
CA GLY A 108 37.95 -13.10 17.78
C GLY A 108 37.36 -12.21 16.70
N PHE A 109 38.12 -11.20 16.30
CA PHE A 109 37.92 -10.44 15.07
C PHE A 109 39.02 -10.82 14.07
N VAL A 110 38.67 -10.97 12.79
CA VAL A 110 39.65 -11.24 11.73
C VAL A 110 39.29 -10.50 10.45
N ALA A 111 40.29 -9.89 9.80
CA ALA A 111 40.11 -9.20 8.53
C ALA A 111 41.34 -9.29 7.63
N GLN A 112 41.09 -9.17 6.33
CA GLN A 112 42.09 -9.07 5.28
C GLN A 112 41.66 -8.00 4.28
N LEU A 113 42.58 -7.08 3.96
CA LEU A 113 42.42 -6.06 2.93
C LEU A 113 43.46 -6.29 1.84
N ASP A 114 42.99 -6.63 0.64
CA ASP A 114 43.81 -6.74 -0.56
C ASP A 114 43.68 -5.45 -1.39
N VAL A 115 44.78 -4.71 -1.57
CA VAL A 115 44.84 -3.48 -2.37
C VAL A 115 45.72 -3.71 -3.59
N THR A 116 45.28 -3.30 -4.77
CA THR A 116 46.08 -3.27 -6.00
C THR A 116 46.30 -1.83 -6.43
N MET A 117 47.56 -1.42 -6.50
CA MET A 117 47.99 -0.10 -6.95
C MET A 117 49.05 -0.28 -8.02
N GLU A 118 48.87 0.37 -9.18
CA GLU A 118 49.82 0.31 -10.30
C GLU A 118 50.25 -1.13 -10.69
N GLY A 119 49.33 -2.08 -10.64
CA GLY A 119 49.60 -3.50 -10.92
C GLY A 119 50.27 -4.28 -9.78
N LYS A 120 50.69 -3.63 -8.69
CA LYS A 120 51.25 -4.28 -7.50
C LYS A 120 50.16 -4.54 -6.46
N LYS A 121 50.09 -5.79 -5.96
CA LYS A 121 49.17 -6.19 -4.89
C LYS A 121 49.85 -6.07 -3.51
N THR A 122 49.15 -5.45 -2.57
CA THR A 122 49.53 -5.35 -1.15
C THR A 122 48.39 -5.90 -0.30
N THR A 123 48.72 -6.69 0.71
CA THR A 123 47.73 -7.30 1.61
C THR A 123 48.01 -6.85 3.05
N LEU A 124 46.98 -6.32 3.71
CA LEU A 124 46.97 -6.00 5.14
C LEU A 124 46.06 -7.02 5.84
N VAL A 125 46.50 -7.56 6.97
CA VAL A 125 45.71 -8.52 7.76
C VAL A 125 45.55 -8.07 9.20
N THR A 126 44.61 -8.69 9.92
CA THR A 126 44.58 -8.61 11.39
C THR A 126 45.74 -9.37 12.00
N ASP A 127 46.44 -8.71 12.91
CA ASP A 127 47.58 -9.21 13.68
C ASP A 127 47.73 -8.38 14.96
N SER A 128 48.72 -8.72 15.80
CA SER A 128 49.03 -8.00 17.05
C SER A 128 49.45 -6.52 16.90
N SER A 129 49.54 -5.99 15.68
CA SER A 129 49.80 -4.56 15.42
C SER A 129 48.53 -3.73 15.28
N TRP A 130 47.35 -4.33 15.47
CA TRP A 130 46.09 -3.64 15.65
C TRP A 130 45.96 -3.12 17.09
N GLU A 131 45.14 -2.07 17.22
CA GLU A 131 44.82 -1.50 18.53
C GLU A 131 43.32 -1.69 18.80
N ALA A 132 42.96 -1.81 20.07
CA ALA A 132 41.58 -1.95 20.49
C ALA A 132 41.27 -1.26 21.83
N THR A 133 39.99 -0.98 22.05
CA THR A 133 39.44 -0.41 23.29
C THR A 133 38.02 -0.92 23.55
N ARG A 134 37.59 -0.93 24.82
CA ARG A 134 36.21 -1.24 25.22
C ARG A 134 35.36 0.01 25.43
N THR A 135 35.98 1.18 25.49
CA THR A 135 35.28 2.44 25.77
C THR A 135 34.55 2.93 24.52
N PHE A 136 33.25 3.19 24.64
CA PHE A 136 32.47 3.79 23.56
C PHE A 136 32.78 5.28 23.45
N PHE A 137 33.26 5.69 22.28
CA PHE A 137 33.37 7.09 21.91
C PHE A 137 32.52 7.29 20.66
N GLY A 138 31.52 8.16 20.68
CA GLY A 138 30.63 8.44 19.53
C GLY A 138 31.35 8.83 18.21
N GLN A 139 32.69 8.94 18.20
CA GLN A 139 33.55 9.16 17.04
C GLN A 139 34.47 7.98 16.67
N TRP A 140 34.30 6.79 17.24
CA TRP A 140 35.14 5.61 16.98
C TRP A 140 35.21 5.25 15.49
N LYS A 141 34.16 5.57 14.72
CA LYS A 141 34.06 5.32 13.26
C LYS A 141 35.18 6.00 12.48
N ALA A 142 35.72 7.11 12.97
CA ALA A 142 36.87 7.81 12.41
C ALA A 142 38.22 7.32 13.01
N GLY A 143 38.21 6.27 13.82
CA GLY A 143 39.36 5.72 14.56
C GLY A 143 39.90 6.66 15.66
N LYS A 144 39.09 7.61 16.10
CA LYS A 144 39.40 8.59 17.16
C LYS A 144 38.93 8.09 18.53
N GLY A 145 39.62 8.49 19.60
CA GLY A 145 39.33 8.12 20.99
C GLY A 145 40.62 8.06 21.83
N SER A 146 40.50 8.06 23.16
CA SER A 146 41.60 7.75 24.09
C SER A 146 41.67 6.24 24.38
N ASP A 147 42.70 5.79 25.11
CA ASP A 147 42.75 4.44 25.71
C ASP A 147 42.77 3.25 24.73
N TRP A 148 43.50 3.40 23.63
CA TRP A 148 43.78 2.32 22.69
C TRP A 148 44.93 1.44 23.20
N GLY A 149 44.65 0.17 23.48
CA GLY A 149 45.64 -0.86 23.81
C GLY A 149 46.00 -1.71 22.60
N LYS A 150 47.12 -2.44 22.65
CA LYS A 150 47.46 -3.44 21.62
C LYS A 150 46.54 -4.66 21.73
N THR A 151 46.19 -5.26 20.60
CA THR A 151 45.48 -6.55 20.58
C THR A 151 46.43 -7.74 20.76
N ILE A 152 45.93 -8.81 21.37
CA ILE A 152 46.57 -10.14 21.36
C ILE A 152 46.05 -10.99 20.18
N ALA A 153 46.86 -11.93 19.71
CA ALA A 153 46.41 -12.95 18.77
C ALA A 153 45.74 -14.09 19.54
N THR A 154 44.47 -14.36 19.26
CA THR A 154 43.69 -15.45 19.87
C THR A 154 43.71 -16.75 19.06
N GLY A 155 44.19 -16.68 17.81
CA GLY A 155 44.40 -17.84 16.92
C GLY A 155 44.87 -17.41 15.53
N LYS A 156 45.33 -18.34 14.70
CA LYS A 156 45.62 -18.09 13.27
C LYS A 156 44.44 -18.54 12.41
N MET A 157 44.28 -17.95 11.23
CA MET A 157 43.29 -18.40 10.25
C MET A 157 43.49 -19.90 9.95
N GLY A 158 42.46 -20.72 10.19
CA GLY A 158 42.54 -22.18 10.12
C GLY A 158 42.51 -22.89 11.48
N ASP A 159 42.85 -22.20 12.58
CA ASP A 159 42.82 -22.79 13.93
C ASP A 159 41.38 -22.94 14.44
N GLY A 160 41.13 -23.99 15.25
CA GLY A 160 39.86 -24.12 15.98
C GLY A 160 39.73 -23.05 17.09
N PRO A 161 38.50 -22.61 17.44
CA PRO A 161 37.20 -23.14 17.00
C PRO A 161 36.71 -22.61 15.64
N TRP A 162 37.34 -21.57 15.06
CA TRP A 162 36.79 -20.86 13.91
C TRP A 162 37.17 -21.44 12.53
N GLY A 163 38.28 -22.16 12.41
CA GLY A 163 38.73 -22.73 11.14
C GLY A 163 39.08 -21.66 10.09
N ASN A 164 38.94 -21.99 8.79
CA ASN A 164 39.25 -21.08 7.67
C ASN A 164 37.97 -20.49 7.04
N VAL A 165 37.46 -19.43 7.66
CA VAL A 165 36.21 -18.73 7.31
C VAL A 165 36.25 -17.97 5.97
N PHE A 166 37.42 -17.78 5.36
CA PHE A 166 37.55 -17.01 4.10
C PHE A 166 37.44 -17.87 2.82
N THR A 167 37.21 -19.17 2.94
CA THR A 167 37.14 -20.12 1.81
C THR A 167 35.76 -20.23 1.15
N GLY A 168 34.68 -19.78 1.81
CA GLY A 168 33.30 -19.85 1.31
C GLY A 168 32.92 -18.79 0.26
N VAL A 169 31.69 -18.89 -0.26
CA VAL A 169 31.06 -17.85 -1.10
C VAL A 169 30.87 -16.58 -0.28
N ALA A 170 31.33 -15.43 -0.78
CA ALA A 170 31.18 -14.17 -0.09
C ALA A 170 29.70 -13.77 0.00
N ARG A 171 29.23 -13.43 1.20
CA ARG A 171 27.93 -12.78 1.40
C ARG A 171 28.07 -11.27 1.19
N GLY A 172 27.02 -10.66 0.63
CA GLY A 172 26.88 -9.21 0.59
C GLY A 172 26.87 -8.63 2.02
N SER A 173 27.21 -7.35 2.14
CA SER A 173 27.27 -6.71 3.45
C SER A 173 25.87 -6.53 4.06
N ASP A 174 25.72 -6.87 5.35
CA ASP A 174 24.60 -6.44 6.20
C ASP A 174 24.89 -5.06 6.85
N ALA A 175 25.98 -4.39 6.44
CA ALA A 175 26.18 -3.01 6.80
C ALA A 175 24.96 -2.25 6.28
N PRO A 176 24.46 -1.26 7.01
CA PRO A 176 23.74 -0.18 6.39
C PRO A 176 24.68 0.34 5.29
N GLY A 177 24.50 -0.11 4.05
CA GLY A 177 25.28 0.35 2.92
C GLY A 177 25.08 1.85 2.87
N ASP A 178 26.10 2.63 2.60
CA ASP A 178 26.06 4.10 2.46
C ASP A 178 25.10 4.62 1.35
N GLY A 179 24.12 3.83 0.90
CA GLY A 179 23.06 4.15 -0.04
C GLY A 179 22.00 5.14 0.46
N GLY A 180 22.43 6.20 1.15
CA GLY A 180 21.63 7.39 1.43
C GLY A 180 21.79 7.83 2.86
N ALA A 181 22.41 9.00 3.07
CA ALA A 181 22.21 9.77 4.29
C ALA A 181 20.72 9.74 4.67
N ILE A 182 20.41 9.64 5.97
CA ILE A 182 19.03 9.80 6.43
C ILE A 182 18.55 11.14 5.89
N LYS A 183 17.59 11.11 4.97
CA LYS A 183 16.92 12.30 4.51
C LYS A 183 15.99 12.71 5.63
N VAL A 184 16.06 13.99 5.98
CA VAL A 184 15.17 14.63 6.95
C VAL A 184 14.59 15.87 6.30
N ALA A 185 13.37 16.22 6.66
CA ALA A 185 12.75 17.47 6.22
C ALA A 185 13.63 18.67 6.55
N GLU A 186 13.47 19.75 5.79
CA GLU A 186 14.26 20.96 5.96
C GLU A 186 14.12 21.53 7.38
N GLY A 187 15.25 21.93 7.99
CA GLY A 187 15.29 22.44 9.36
C GLY A 187 15.18 21.35 10.44
N PHE A 188 15.20 20.07 10.09
CA PHE A 188 15.25 18.96 11.04
C PHE A 188 16.60 18.24 11.03
N GLN A 189 16.88 17.54 12.12
CA GLN A 189 17.97 16.56 12.21
C GLN A 189 17.46 15.26 12.86
N ALA A 190 18.10 14.14 12.51
CA ALA A 190 17.83 12.84 13.11
C ALA A 190 19.12 12.24 13.70
N ASP A 191 19.15 12.08 15.02
CA ASP A 191 20.27 11.53 15.76
C ASP A 191 20.04 10.05 16.09
N LEU A 192 21.04 9.20 15.81
CA LEU A 192 21.06 7.83 16.35
C LEU A 192 21.47 7.90 17.82
N LEU A 193 20.58 7.48 18.72
CA LEU A 193 20.82 7.52 20.16
C LEU A 193 21.31 6.19 20.71
N TYR A 194 20.74 5.09 20.24
CA TYR A 194 21.04 3.77 20.79
C TYR A 194 20.92 2.68 19.73
N THR A 195 21.92 1.80 19.65
CA THR A 195 21.85 0.57 18.85
C THR A 195 21.49 -0.57 19.80
N VAL A 196 20.33 -1.19 19.58
CA VAL A 196 19.81 -2.22 20.49
C VAL A 196 20.69 -3.47 20.42
N PRO A 197 21.22 -3.98 21.55
CA PRO A 197 21.94 -5.25 21.59
C PRO A 197 20.99 -6.41 21.27
N LYS A 198 20.92 -6.82 19.99
CA LYS A 198 19.91 -7.76 19.48
C LYS A 198 19.81 -9.07 20.28
N GLY A 199 20.94 -9.62 20.74
CA GLY A 199 20.98 -10.85 21.53
C GLY A 199 20.32 -10.74 22.91
N ASP A 200 20.42 -9.56 23.54
CA ASP A 200 19.98 -9.32 24.91
C ASP A 200 18.64 -8.60 24.98
N GLN A 201 18.38 -7.68 24.05
CA GLN A 201 17.23 -6.77 24.06
C GLN A 201 16.28 -6.94 22.87
N GLY A 202 16.62 -7.82 21.93
CA GLY A 202 15.73 -8.21 20.84
C GLY A 202 15.59 -7.17 19.75
N SER A 203 14.39 -7.07 19.18
CA SER A 203 14.07 -6.13 18.10
C SER A 203 12.83 -5.34 18.48
N TRP A 204 13.00 -4.06 18.79
CA TRP A 204 11.91 -3.24 19.30
C TRP A 204 10.91 -2.90 18.19
N VAL A 205 9.61 -3.05 18.48
CA VAL A 205 8.51 -2.89 17.52
C VAL A 205 7.43 -1.90 17.94
N ALA A 206 7.39 -1.51 19.21
CA ALA A 206 6.48 -0.50 19.74
C ALA A 206 7.22 0.39 20.74
N ILE A 207 6.83 1.68 20.81
CA ILE A 207 7.39 2.63 21.77
C ILE A 207 6.31 3.61 22.26
N CYS A 208 6.34 3.96 23.55
CA CYS A 208 5.55 5.07 24.08
C CYS A 208 6.36 5.89 25.09
N ALA A 209 5.94 7.11 25.38
CA ALA A 209 6.49 7.89 26.50
C ALA A 209 5.73 7.57 27.80
N ASP A 210 6.41 7.62 28.94
CA ASP A 210 5.80 7.66 30.26
C ASP A 210 5.59 9.11 30.75
N ASP A 211 4.94 9.25 31.91
CA ASP A 211 4.65 10.55 32.54
C ASP A 211 5.89 11.29 33.07
N LYS A 212 7.05 10.64 33.12
CA LYS A 212 8.34 11.21 33.55
C LYS A 212 9.23 11.59 32.36
N GLY A 213 8.76 11.46 31.12
CA GLY A 213 9.53 11.75 29.91
C GLY A 213 10.58 10.69 29.58
N ARG A 214 10.45 9.48 30.12
CA ARG A 214 11.20 8.30 29.66
C ARG A 214 10.39 7.60 28.58
N LEU A 215 11.02 6.69 27.84
CA LEU A 215 10.37 5.88 26.84
C LEU A 215 10.24 4.43 27.33
N ILE A 216 9.23 3.72 26.86
CA ILE A 216 9.07 2.29 27.05
C ILE A 216 9.01 1.65 25.68
N ALA A 217 9.84 0.65 25.43
CA ALA A 217 9.89 -0.11 24.19
C ALA A 217 9.58 -1.59 24.42
N SER A 218 8.93 -2.22 23.44
CA SER A 218 8.70 -3.67 23.44
C SER A 218 9.50 -4.36 22.36
N ASP A 219 10.20 -5.43 22.73
CA ASP A 219 10.71 -6.42 21.78
C ASP A 219 9.56 -7.20 21.09
N GLN A 220 9.80 -7.62 19.84
CA GLN A 220 8.88 -8.47 19.07
C GLN A 220 8.93 -9.95 19.50
N GLY A 221 10.09 -10.41 19.93
CA GLY A 221 10.36 -11.78 20.34
C GLY A 221 10.00 -12.03 21.80
N ASN A 222 10.96 -12.51 22.59
CA ASN A 222 10.78 -12.95 23.96
C ASN A 222 11.73 -12.27 24.97
N LYS A 223 12.24 -11.08 24.65
CA LYS A 223 13.24 -10.35 25.42
C LYS A 223 12.63 -9.41 26.45
N GLY A 224 11.43 -8.91 26.17
CA GLY A 224 10.59 -8.21 27.15
C GLY A 224 10.40 -6.72 26.87
N LEU A 225 9.98 -5.99 27.90
CA LEU A 225 9.84 -4.53 27.87
C LEU A 225 11.08 -3.84 28.44
N TYR A 226 11.44 -2.70 27.86
CA TYR A 226 12.60 -1.90 28.24
C TYR A 226 12.18 -0.46 28.48
N ARG A 227 12.66 0.14 29.57
CA ARG A 227 12.53 1.57 29.83
C ARG A 227 13.83 2.28 29.46
N ILE A 228 13.70 3.41 28.78
CA ILE A 228 14.81 4.18 28.23
C ILE A 228 14.74 5.61 28.76
N ASP A 229 15.81 6.10 29.38
CA ASP A 229 15.95 7.51 29.74
C ASP A 229 16.82 8.23 28.69
N PRO A 230 16.22 9.08 27.84
CA PRO A 230 16.95 9.75 26.76
C PRO A 230 17.51 11.13 27.15
N ARG A 231 17.40 11.55 28.41
CA ARG A 231 17.71 12.93 28.84
C ARG A 231 19.19 13.16 29.17
N GLY A 232 19.96 12.10 29.39
CA GLY A 232 21.40 12.16 29.66
C GLY A 232 22.27 12.17 28.39
N GLU A 233 23.57 12.42 28.54
CA GLU A 233 24.55 12.24 27.46
C GLU A 233 24.67 10.76 27.05
N GLU A 234 24.56 9.86 28.03
CA GLU A 234 24.46 8.41 27.81
C GLU A 234 23.01 7.95 27.94
N ILE A 235 22.57 7.14 26.98
CA ILE A 235 21.23 6.56 26.98
C ILE A 235 21.20 5.39 27.98
N LYS A 236 20.41 5.55 29.04
CA LYS A 236 20.20 4.49 30.04
C LYS A 236 19.04 3.61 29.61
N VAL A 237 19.29 2.31 29.51
CA VAL A 237 18.27 1.31 29.16
C VAL A 237 18.18 0.30 30.29
N GLU A 238 16.98 0.16 30.86
CA GLU A 238 16.68 -0.83 31.89
C GLU A 238 15.61 -1.81 31.41
N LYS A 239 15.73 -3.07 31.79
CA LYS A 239 14.70 -4.07 31.54
C LYS A 239 13.63 -3.95 32.64
N LEU A 240 12.36 -3.88 32.26
CA LEU A 240 11.26 -3.86 33.23
C LEU A 240 11.07 -5.25 33.86
N ASN A 241 10.82 -5.28 35.16
CA ASN A 241 10.64 -6.53 35.92
C ASN A 241 9.23 -7.12 35.76
N ILE A 242 8.79 -7.32 34.51
CA ILE A 242 7.49 -7.89 34.17
C ILE A 242 7.65 -8.88 33.01
N ASN A 243 6.92 -10.00 33.06
CA ASN A 243 7.03 -11.06 32.06
C ASN A 243 6.13 -10.82 30.83
N ILE A 244 6.37 -9.70 30.15
CA ILE A 244 5.61 -9.26 28.98
C ILE A 244 6.57 -8.98 27.82
N SER A 245 6.24 -9.46 26.62
CA SER A 245 6.99 -9.28 25.37
C SER A 245 6.02 -9.32 24.18
N SER A 246 6.50 -9.11 22.96
CA SER A 246 5.70 -9.15 21.72
C SER A 246 4.55 -8.11 21.68
N ALA A 247 4.61 -7.07 22.51
CA ALA A 247 3.63 -6.01 22.44
C ALA A 247 3.81 -5.17 21.18
N GLN A 248 2.72 -4.95 20.46
CA GLN A 248 2.67 -4.10 19.26
C GLN A 248 1.84 -2.84 19.47
N GLY A 249 1.21 -2.68 20.64
CA GLY A 249 0.67 -1.42 21.12
C GLY A 249 1.14 -1.15 22.54
N LEU A 250 1.63 0.07 22.79
CA LEU A 250 2.03 0.56 24.11
C LEU A 250 1.42 1.95 24.33
N LEU A 251 0.83 2.15 25.50
CA LEU A 251 0.28 3.45 25.89
C LEU A 251 0.37 3.62 27.40
N TYR A 252 1.10 4.64 27.87
CA TYR A 252 1.03 5.06 29.27
C TYR A 252 -0.14 6.04 29.44
N ALA A 253 -1.17 5.64 30.19
CA ALA A 253 -2.35 6.47 30.43
C ALA A 253 -3.04 6.07 31.74
N HIS A 254 -3.62 7.06 32.42
CA HIS A 254 -4.35 6.85 33.68
C HIS A 254 -3.52 6.19 34.78
N GLY A 255 -2.21 6.51 34.85
CA GLY A 255 -1.28 5.96 35.84
C GLY A 255 -0.91 4.49 35.62
N ALA A 256 -1.20 3.93 34.45
CA ALA A 256 -0.90 2.55 34.10
C ALA A 256 -0.28 2.46 32.70
N LEU A 257 0.50 1.40 32.47
CA LEU A 257 0.95 1.03 31.13
C LEU A 257 -0.04 0.03 30.53
N TRP A 258 -0.70 0.46 29.45
CA TRP A 258 -1.55 -0.37 28.63
C TRP A 258 -0.72 -1.02 27.54
N VAL A 259 -0.87 -2.33 27.41
CA VAL A 259 -0.08 -3.16 26.51
C VAL A 259 -1.00 -3.99 25.64
N ASN A 260 -0.78 -4.00 24.33
CA ASN A 260 -1.49 -4.88 23.41
C ASN A 260 -0.53 -5.92 22.84
N ILE A 261 -0.65 -7.14 23.34
CA ILE A 261 0.25 -8.25 23.04
C ILE A 261 -0.19 -8.95 21.76
N ASN A 262 0.73 -9.16 20.83
CA ASN A 262 0.46 -9.86 19.58
C ASN A 262 1.02 -11.30 19.61
N GLY A 263 0.13 -12.29 19.77
CA GLY A 263 0.46 -13.71 19.71
C GLY A 263 0.59 -14.40 21.08
N GLY A 264 0.63 -15.74 21.06
CA GLY A 264 0.74 -16.56 22.27
C GLY A 264 -0.54 -16.60 23.12
N GLY A 265 -0.46 -17.26 24.28
CA GLY A 265 -1.59 -17.39 25.22
C GLY A 265 -1.99 -16.10 25.94
N ALA A 266 -1.13 -15.07 25.89
CA ALA A 266 -1.34 -13.75 26.48
C ALA A 266 -1.78 -12.69 25.44
N SER A 267 -2.17 -13.09 24.22
CA SER A 267 -2.56 -12.13 23.18
C SER A 267 -3.75 -11.26 23.63
N GLY A 268 -3.69 -9.96 23.32
CA GLY A 268 -4.71 -8.98 23.65
C GLY A 268 -4.27 -7.87 24.61
N VAL A 269 -5.24 -7.15 25.18
CA VAL A 269 -4.99 -5.93 25.97
C VAL A 269 -4.77 -6.26 27.44
N HIS A 270 -3.66 -5.77 27.98
CA HIS A 270 -3.25 -5.85 29.37
C HIS A 270 -3.13 -4.46 29.99
N ARG A 271 -3.36 -4.38 31.30
CA ARG A 271 -3.09 -3.19 32.11
C ARG A 271 -2.04 -3.51 33.17
N LEU A 272 -0.92 -2.79 33.11
CA LEU A 272 0.20 -2.94 34.03
C LEU A 272 0.23 -1.76 35.01
N THR A 273 0.27 -2.04 36.32
CA THR A 273 0.24 -1.02 37.38
C THR A 273 1.40 -1.20 38.35
N ASP A 274 2.00 -0.09 38.77
CA ASP A 274 2.89 -0.01 39.93
C ASP A 274 2.02 0.20 41.18
N THR A 275 1.92 -0.80 42.05
CA THR A 275 1.05 -0.75 43.23
C THR A 275 1.80 -0.39 44.51
N ASN A 276 3.14 -0.38 44.49
CA ASN A 276 3.99 -0.13 45.67
C ASN A 276 4.81 1.18 45.57
N GLY A 277 4.80 1.85 44.42
CA GLY A 277 5.48 3.11 44.14
C GLY A 277 6.99 2.98 43.92
N ASP A 278 7.50 1.79 43.59
CA ASP A 278 8.92 1.53 43.35
C ASP A 278 9.38 1.82 41.92
N ASP A 279 8.49 2.37 41.09
CA ASP A 279 8.72 2.67 39.67
C ASP A 279 8.91 1.41 38.81
N GLN A 280 8.42 0.25 39.26
CA GLN A 280 8.26 -0.99 38.49
C GLN A 280 6.78 -1.40 38.43
N PHE A 281 6.38 -2.07 37.35
CA PHE A 281 5.03 -2.61 37.26
C PHE A 281 4.98 -4.00 37.92
N ASP A 282 4.19 -4.13 38.99
CA ASP A 282 4.06 -5.37 39.76
C ASP A 282 2.72 -6.11 39.54
N LYS A 283 1.73 -5.43 38.96
CA LYS A 283 0.40 -5.99 38.70
C LYS A 283 0.10 -6.04 37.20
N ASP A 284 -0.24 -7.23 36.70
CA ASP A 284 -0.74 -7.47 35.34
C ASP A 284 -2.21 -7.91 35.36
N GLU A 285 -3.06 -7.20 34.62
CA GLU A 285 -4.47 -7.53 34.41
C GLU A 285 -4.76 -7.75 32.92
N HIS A 286 -5.14 -8.96 32.53
CA HIS A 286 -5.55 -9.28 31.15
C HIS A 286 -6.98 -8.81 30.87
N ILE A 287 -7.11 -7.58 30.37
CA ILE A 287 -8.38 -6.88 30.18
C ILE A 287 -9.21 -7.47 29.02
N MET A 288 -8.58 -7.69 27.87
CA MET A 288 -9.24 -8.20 26.67
C MET A 288 -8.41 -9.31 26.03
N PRO A 289 -8.72 -10.59 26.30
CA PRO A 289 -8.09 -11.71 25.60
C PRO A 289 -8.46 -11.74 24.12
N LEU A 290 -7.47 -11.85 23.24
CA LEU A 290 -7.67 -11.92 21.79
C LEU A 290 -7.07 -13.21 21.21
N ARG A 291 -7.75 -13.78 20.21
CA ARG A 291 -7.28 -14.97 19.49
C ARG A 291 -6.57 -14.56 18.21
N ALA A 292 -5.38 -13.99 18.36
CA ALA A 292 -4.64 -13.45 17.23
C ALA A 292 -3.13 -13.51 17.44
N GLY A 293 -2.39 -13.56 16.33
CA GLY A 293 -0.94 -13.65 16.30
C GLY A 293 -0.40 -13.38 14.89
N GLY A 294 0.85 -12.92 14.80
CA GLY A 294 1.54 -12.69 13.54
C GLY A 294 1.29 -11.31 12.95
N GLU A 295 1.60 -11.12 11.67
CA GLU A 295 1.69 -9.78 11.06
C GLU A 295 0.36 -8.98 11.09
N HIS A 296 -0.78 -9.65 11.11
CA HIS A 296 -2.12 -9.04 11.07
C HIS A 296 -2.88 -9.18 12.41
N GLY A 297 -2.13 -9.10 13.50
CA GLY A 297 -2.61 -9.22 14.88
C GLY A 297 -3.25 -7.95 15.45
N PRO A 298 -3.36 -7.88 16.79
CA PRO A 298 -3.75 -6.68 17.51
C PRO A 298 -2.53 -5.75 17.67
N HIS A 299 -2.71 -4.44 17.50
CA HIS A 299 -1.61 -3.49 17.37
C HIS A 299 -1.80 -2.24 18.24
N GLY A 300 -1.71 -1.03 17.66
CA GLY A 300 -1.63 0.25 18.38
C GLY A 300 -2.76 0.55 19.36
N LEU A 301 -2.42 1.40 20.34
CA LEU A 301 -3.31 1.96 21.36
C LEU A 301 -3.11 3.47 21.41
N VAL A 302 -4.18 4.26 21.51
CA VAL A 302 -4.09 5.72 21.68
C VAL A 302 -5.17 6.24 22.62
N LEU A 303 -4.81 7.23 23.44
CA LEU A 303 -5.75 7.92 24.32
C LEU A 303 -6.52 8.99 23.54
N SER A 304 -7.83 9.09 23.77
CA SER A 304 -8.63 10.18 23.20
C SER A 304 -8.23 11.54 23.76
N PRO A 305 -8.37 12.64 22.99
CA PRO A 305 -8.00 13.98 23.47
C PRO A 305 -8.74 14.42 24.73
N ASP A 306 -9.97 13.93 24.94
CA ASP A 306 -10.76 14.21 26.15
C ASP A 306 -10.37 13.32 27.35
N GLY A 307 -9.42 12.39 27.18
CA GLY A 307 -8.94 11.48 28.21
C GLY A 307 -9.98 10.46 28.69
N LYS A 308 -11.09 10.25 27.98
CA LYS A 308 -12.16 9.35 28.44
C LYS A 308 -12.00 7.92 27.95
N HIS A 309 -11.44 7.74 26.75
CA HIS A 309 -11.39 6.44 26.09
C HIS A 309 -9.99 6.12 25.58
N ILE A 310 -9.64 4.84 25.64
CA ILE A 310 -8.51 4.29 24.92
C ILE A 310 -9.05 3.61 23.66
N TYR A 311 -8.47 3.95 22.51
CA TYR A 311 -8.78 3.33 21.22
C TYR A 311 -7.73 2.27 20.91
N MET A 312 -8.18 1.18 20.30
CA MET A 312 -7.37 0.04 19.91
C MET A 312 -7.65 -0.30 18.45
N VAL A 313 -6.61 -0.69 17.72
CA VAL A 313 -6.74 -1.27 16.39
C VAL A 313 -6.34 -2.75 16.34
N ALA A 314 -7.01 -3.49 15.46
CA ALA A 314 -6.67 -4.87 15.15
C ALA A 314 -6.78 -5.17 13.66
N GLY A 315 -5.80 -5.92 13.14
CA GLY A 315 -5.78 -6.39 11.76
C GLY A 315 -6.84 -7.44 11.46
N ASN A 316 -7.04 -7.74 10.18
CA ASN A 316 -8.08 -8.67 9.71
C ASN A 316 -7.89 -10.13 10.15
N MET A 317 -6.72 -10.53 10.66
CA MET A 317 -6.51 -11.86 11.24
C MET A 317 -6.77 -11.88 12.75
N THR A 318 -7.29 -10.78 13.31
CA THR A 318 -7.78 -10.71 14.68
C THR A 318 -9.30 -10.79 14.67
N PRO A 319 -9.90 -11.95 14.98
CA PRO A 319 -11.34 -12.07 15.08
C PRO A 319 -11.88 -11.11 16.14
N LEU A 320 -12.94 -10.37 15.80
CA LEU A 320 -13.62 -9.50 16.75
C LEU A 320 -14.30 -10.37 17.84
N PRO A 321 -13.99 -10.21 19.14
CA PRO A 321 -14.64 -10.95 20.21
C PRO A 321 -16.04 -10.39 20.48
N GLN A 322 -17.01 -10.69 19.60
CA GLN A 322 -18.34 -10.08 19.59
C GLN A 322 -19.07 -10.15 20.95
N ASP A 323 -18.86 -11.23 21.72
CA ASP A 323 -19.44 -11.44 23.05
C ASP A 323 -18.95 -10.45 24.11
N LYS A 324 -17.87 -9.71 23.83
CA LYS A 324 -17.26 -8.75 24.76
C LYS A 324 -17.65 -7.29 24.49
N PHE A 325 -18.34 -7.01 23.39
CA PHE A 325 -18.77 -5.65 23.04
C PHE A 325 -20.17 -5.38 23.57
N ALA A 326 -20.29 -4.31 24.37
CA ALA A 326 -21.59 -3.88 24.90
C ALA A 326 -22.44 -3.21 23.81
N HIS A 327 -21.78 -2.54 22.87
CA HIS A 327 -22.40 -1.80 21.77
C HIS A 327 -21.48 -1.77 20.54
N SER A 328 -22.04 -1.51 19.37
CA SER A 328 -21.30 -1.39 18.11
C SER A 328 -21.72 -0.10 17.42
N LEU A 329 -20.79 0.82 17.18
CA LEU A 329 -21.11 2.05 16.44
C LEU A 329 -21.32 1.76 14.94
N ALA A 330 -20.65 0.73 14.41
CA ALA A 330 -20.95 0.18 13.11
C ALA A 330 -22.18 -0.73 13.18
N PRO A 331 -23.16 -0.62 12.26
CA PRO A 331 -24.29 -1.56 12.19
C PRO A 331 -23.80 -3.01 12.08
N THR A 332 -24.38 -3.93 12.86
CA THR A 332 -23.91 -5.31 13.00
C THR A 332 -24.42 -6.30 11.94
N ASN A 333 -25.09 -5.80 10.89
CA ASN A 333 -25.56 -6.61 9.74
C ASN A 333 -24.45 -6.88 8.70
N TRP A 334 -23.23 -7.13 9.18
CA TRP A 334 -22.05 -7.29 8.35
C TRP A 334 -22.24 -8.39 7.29
N GLY A 335 -21.76 -8.12 6.09
CA GLY A 335 -21.76 -9.08 5.00
C GLY A 335 -20.73 -8.74 3.94
N GLU A 336 -20.54 -9.66 3.01
CA GLU A 336 -19.57 -9.51 1.93
C GLU A 336 -20.10 -8.62 0.80
N ASP A 337 -21.42 -8.58 0.62
CA ASP A 337 -22.16 -7.75 -0.34
C ASP A 337 -21.61 -7.73 -1.78
N HIS A 338 -21.34 -8.93 -2.31
CA HIS A 338 -21.05 -9.17 -3.72
C HIS A 338 -22.23 -9.84 -4.41
N LEU A 339 -22.71 -9.24 -5.52
CA LEU A 339 -23.80 -9.80 -6.31
C LEU A 339 -23.36 -11.04 -7.09
N LEU A 340 -22.18 -10.98 -7.70
CA LEU A 340 -21.55 -12.10 -8.40
C LEU A 340 -20.53 -12.78 -7.49
N LYS A 341 -20.25 -14.05 -7.77
CA LYS A 341 -19.30 -14.86 -6.98
C LYS A 341 -17.96 -14.13 -6.87
N ARG A 342 -17.45 -13.95 -5.65
CA ARG A 342 -16.07 -13.48 -5.43
C ARG A 342 -15.07 -14.64 -5.48
N LEU A 343 -13.81 -14.34 -5.76
CA LEU A 343 -12.71 -15.28 -5.63
C LEU A 343 -11.76 -14.87 -4.51
N PRO A 344 -11.38 -15.80 -3.61
CA PRO A 344 -10.36 -15.52 -2.60
C PRO A 344 -9.00 -15.30 -3.25
N ASP A 345 -8.03 -14.85 -2.47
CA ASP A 345 -6.63 -14.76 -2.91
C ASP A 345 -6.15 -16.08 -3.53
N ALA A 346 -5.54 -15.99 -4.70
CA ALA A 346 -5.13 -17.16 -5.47
C ALA A 346 -4.01 -17.98 -4.79
N ARG A 347 -3.31 -17.40 -3.82
CA ARG A 347 -2.28 -18.05 -3.00
C ARG A 347 -2.75 -18.37 -1.57
N GLY A 348 -4.03 -18.14 -1.27
CA GLY A 348 -4.67 -18.50 0.00
C GLY A 348 -4.58 -17.45 1.10
N HIS A 349 -3.99 -16.27 0.88
CA HIS A 349 -3.89 -15.24 1.90
C HIS A 349 -5.27 -14.75 2.37
N ALA A 350 -5.52 -14.78 3.68
CA ALA A 350 -6.79 -14.39 4.31
C ALA A 350 -8.05 -15.04 3.71
N ARG A 351 -7.92 -16.20 3.03
CA ARG A 351 -9.00 -16.86 2.26
C ARG A 351 -10.31 -17.04 3.05
N ASN A 352 -10.19 -17.33 4.34
CA ASN A 352 -11.31 -17.67 5.22
C ASN A 352 -11.80 -16.49 6.09
N ILE A 353 -11.13 -15.35 6.04
CA ILE A 353 -11.57 -14.16 6.76
C ILE A 353 -12.79 -13.55 6.05
N ARG A 354 -13.72 -13.01 6.83
CA ARG A 354 -14.95 -12.35 6.40
C ARG A 354 -15.10 -11.02 7.13
N ALA A 355 -16.07 -10.21 6.73
CA ALA A 355 -16.51 -9.07 7.52
C ALA A 355 -16.75 -9.48 9.00
N PRO A 356 -16.34 -8.65 9.99
CA PRO A 356 -15.98 -7.26 9.84
C PRO A 356 -14.56 -7.00 9.33
N GLY A 357 -13.67 -8.00 9.33
CA GLY A 357 -12.32 -7.95 8.75
C GLY A 357 -11.54 -6.67 9.06
N GLY A 358 -10.72 -6.69 10.11
CA GLY A 358 -9.95 -5.53 10.58
C GLY A 358 -10.87 -4.49 11.21
N TRP A 359 -10.53 -4.01 12.40
CA TRP A 359 -11.45 -3.21 13.20
C TRP A 359 -10.73 -2.27 14.15
N ILE A 360 -11.40 -1.18 14.50
CA ILE A 360 -11.02 -0.26 15.56
C ILE A 360 -12.11 -0.29 16.62
N ALA A 361 -11.70 -0.35 17.88
CA ALA A 361 -12.57 -0.33 19.05
C ALA A 361 -12.12 0.73 20.05
N ARG A 362 -12.97 1.04 21.02
CA ARG A 362 -12.62 1.87 22.18
C ARG A 362 -13.19 1.30 23.47
N PHE A 363 -12.58 1.67 24.59
CA PHE A 363 -13.01 1.31 25.94
C PHE A 363 -12.67 2.41 26.93
N ASP A 364 -13.29 2.40 28.10
CA ASP A 364 -13.07 3.43 29.12
C ASP A 364 -11.74 3.26 29.88
N LYS A 365 -11.36 4.28 30.68
CA LYS A 365 -10.15 4.25 31.53
C LYS A 365 -10.01 3.04 32.47
N ASN A 366 -11.09 2.29 32.72
CA ASN A 366 -11.09 1.11 33.58
C ASN A 366 -11.00 -0.21 32.81
N GLY A 367 -10.87 -0.18 31.48
CA GLY A 367 -10.87 -1.39 30.65
C GLY A 367 -12.26 -1.95 30.36
N LYS A 368 -13.33 -1.16 30.56
CA LYS A 368 -14.73 -1.58 30.43
C LYS A 368 -15.43 -0.86 29.27
N ASN A 369 -16.70 -1.22 29.04
CA ASN A 369 -17.58 -0.54 28.08
C ASN A 369 -17.02 -0.53 26.65
N TRP A 370 -16.67 -1.72 26.16
CA TRP A 370 -16.10 -1.89 24.83
C TRP A 370 -17.13 -1.61 23.74
N GLU A 371 -16.75 -0.74 22.80
CA GLU A 371 -17.53 -0.39 21.63
C GLU A 371 -16.69 -0.52 20.36
N THR A 372 -17.27 -1.06 19.28
CA THR A 372 -16.64 -0.95 17.95
C THR A 372 -16.78 0.48 17.44
N VAL A 373 -15.78 0.97 16.73
CA VAL A 373 -15.76 2.31 16.13
C VAL A 373 -15.88 2.22 14.61
N ALA A 374 -15.06 1.37 13.99
CA ALA A 374 -14.98 1.21 12.54
C ALA A 374 -14.50 -0.20 12.18
N MET A 375 -14.74 -0.60 10.92
CA MET A 375 -14.39 -1.92 10.38
C MET A 375 -13.96 -1.85 8.90
N GLY A 376 -13.64 -3.01 8.31
CA GLY A 376 -13.35 -3.11 6.89
C GLY A 376 -11.93 -2.69 6.53
N PHE A 377 -10.97 -3.00 7.41
CA PHE A 377 -9.54 -2.76 7.22
C PHE A 377 -8.80 -4.05 6.83
N ARG A 378 -7.62 -3.94 6.20
CA ARG A 378 -6.76 -5.13 5.98
C ARG A 378 -5.89 -5.40 7.20
N ASN A 379 -4.96 -4.50 7.45
CA ASN A 379 -4.02 -4.55 8.57
C ASN A 379 -3.65 -3.10 8.88
N THR A 380 -4.53 -2.46 9.63
CA THR A 380 -4.29 -1.13 10.15
C THR A 380 -3.44 -1.29 11.39
N TYR A 381 -2.23 -0.74 11.34
CA TYR A 381 -1.24 -1.02 12.36
C TYR A 381 -1.38 -0.08 13.56
N ASP A 382 -1.67 1.19 13.30
CA ASP A 382 -1.70 2.19 14.37
C ASP A 382 -2.60 3.38 14.02
N LEU A 383 -2.83 4.26 14.99
CA LEU A 383 -3.81 5.33 14.97
C LEU A 383 -3.37 6.56 15.79
N ALA A 384 -3.78 7.75 15.34
CA ALA A 384 -3.52 8.99 16.04
C ALA A 384 -4.65 10.02 15.85
N PHE A 385 -4.80 10.91 16.83
CA PHE A 385 -5.73 12.04 16.75
C PHE A 385 -5.05 13.28 16.19
N ASN A 386 -5.76 14.03 15.36
CA ASN A 386 -5.33 15.35 14.89
C ASN A 386 -5.66 16.46 15.92
N VAL A 387 -5.32 17.70 15.57
CA VAL A 387 -5.57 18.90 16.39
C VAL A 387 -7.05 19.16 16.68
N ASP A 388 -7.97 18.69 15.84
CA ASP A 388 -9.41 18.84 16.02
C ASP A 388 -10.05 17.68 16.82
N GLY A 389 -9.23 16.72 17.26
CA GLY A 389 -9.68 15.52 17.97
C GLY A 389 -10.32 14.46 17.09
N GLU A 390 -10.02 14.48 15.78
CA GLU A 390 -10.49 13.51 14.80
C GLU A 390 -9.47 12.39 14.61
N LEU A 391 -9.96 11.16 14.46
CA LEU A 391 -9.13 9.96 14.48
C LEU A 391 -8.62 9.62 13.08
N PHE A 392 -7.33 9.28 12.98
CA PHE A 392 -6.72 8.81 11.74
C PHE A 392 -6.01 7.48 11.94
N ALA A 393 -5.93 6.69 10.87
CA ALA A 393 -5.26 5.40 10.90
C ALA A 393 -4.61 5.05 9.55
N TYR A 394 -3.60 4.18 9.58
CA TYR A 394 -2.81 3.79 8.40
C TYR A 394 -2.90 2.28 8.12
N ASP A 395 -3.48 1.92 6.96
CA ASP A 395 -3.83 0.53 6.60
C ASP A 395 -2.98 -0.02 5.44
N SER A 396 -2.62 -1.29 5.54
CA SER A 396 -1.73 -1.97 4.60
C SER A 396 -2.32 -2.20 3.21
N ASP A 397 -1.43 -2.31 2.23
CA ASP A 397 -1.76 -2.75 0.88
C ASP A 397 -1.85 -4.29 0.79
N MET A 398 -2.01 -4.81 -0.43
CA MET A 398 -1.76 -6.23 -0.73
C MET A 398 -0.96 -6.30 -2.04
N GLU A 399 0.36 -6.23 -1.96
CA GLU A 399 1.25 -6.16 -3.12
C GLU A 399 1.13 -7.37 -4.06
N TRP A 400 0.63 -8.51 -3.55
CA TRP A 400 0.38 -9.70 -4.38
C TRP A 400 -0.75 -9.48 -5.39
N ASP A 401 -1.60 -8.48 -5.17
CA ASP A 401 -2.69 -8.09 -6.06
C ASP A 401 -2.25 -7.01 -7.06
N ALA A 402 -1.00 -6.53 -7.04
CA ALA A 402 -0.55 -5.47 -7.94
C ALA A 402 -0.89 -5.77 -9.40
N GLY A 403 -1.43 -4.77 -10.11
CA GLY A 403 -1.93 -4.90 -11.49
C GLY A 403 -3.39 -5.32 -11.61
N THR A 404 -4.06 -5.74 -10.54
CA THR A 404 -5.50 -6.07 -10.56
C THR A 404 -6.39 -4.85 -10.27
N PRO A 405 -7.68 -4.86 -10.66
CA PRO A 405 -8.62 -3.77 -10.35
C PRO A 405 -8.98 -3.66 -8.85
N TRP A 406 -8.76 -4.72 -8.05
CA TRP A 406 -8.97 -4.71 -6.60
C TRP A 406 -7.69 -4.46 -5.79
N TYR A 407 -6.53 -4.21 -6.43
CA TYR A 407 -5.38 -3.70 -5.70
C TYR A 407 -5.74 -2.36 -5.04
N ARG A 408 -5.35 -2.22 -3.77
CA ARG A 408 -5.44 -0.96 -3.02
C ARG A 408 -4.06 -0.71 -2.44
N PRO A 409 -3.45 0.47 -2.65
CA PRO A 409 -2.21 0.84 -1.98
C PRO A 409 -2.45 0.97 -0.47
N THR A 410 -1.40 1.24 0.30
CA THR A 410 -1.54 1.65 1.69
C THR A 410 -2.38 2.92 1.76
N ARG A 411 -3.23 3.02 2.79
CA ARG A 411 -4.28 4.04 2.85
C ARG A 411 -4.26 4.74 4.19
N PHE A 412 -4.29 6.07 4.13
CA PHE A 412 -4.50 6.94 5.27
C PHE A 412 -5.99 7.27 5.37
N TYR A 413 -6.60 6.97 6.51
CA TYR A 413 -8.04 7.14 6.74
C TYR A 413 -8.31 8.21 7.77
N HIS A 414 -9.33 9.02 7.52
CA HIS A 414 -10.09 9.68 8.58
C HIS A 414 -11.16 8.67 9.07
N VAL A 415 -11.07 8.27 10.33
CA VAL A 415 -11.88 7.22 10.94
C VAL A 415 -13.05 7.84 11.70
N THR A 416 -14.22 7.82 11.09
CA THR A 416 -15.47 8.33 11.67
C THR A 416 -16.30 7.21 12.31
N SER A 417 -17.27 7.57 13.14
CA SER A 417 -18.13 6.60 13.84
C SER A 417 -18.92 5.73 12.84
N GLY A 418 -18.89 4.42 13.06
CA GLY A 418 -19.62 3.44 12.26
C GLY A 418 -19.09 3.19 10.85
N ALA A 419 -17.86 3.62 10.54
CA ALA A 419 -17.25 3.47 9.22
C ALA A 419 -17.03 1.99 8.82
N ASP A 420 -17.29 1.67 7.54
CA ASP A 420 -16.79 0.47 6.85
C ASP A 420 -15.92 0.91 5.67
N PHE A 421 -14.65 0.50 5.65
CA PHE A 421 -13.70 0.84 4.58
C PHE A 421 -13.64 -0.20 3.46
N GLY A 422 -14.54 -1.19 3.49
CA GLY A 422 -14.84 -2.08 2.37
C GLY A 422 -13.81 -3.16 2.10
N TRP A 423 -12.86 -3.41 3.02
CA TRP A 423 -11.95 -4.55 2.87
C TRP A 423 -12.74 -5.86 2.94
N ARG A 424 -12.55 -6.72 1.93
CA ARG A 424 -12.98 -8.11 1.90
C ARG A 424 -11.89 -8.93 1.19
N THR A 425 -11.88 -10.24 1.39
CA THR A 425 -10.82 -11.11 0.86
C THR A 425 -10.83 -11.21 -0.67
N GLY A 426 -9.62 -11.20 -1.26
CA GLY A 426 -9.38 -11.47 -2.69
C GLY A 426 -10.03 -10.42 -3.59
N THR A 427 -10.81 -10.88 -4.57
CA THR A 427 -11.51 -9.99 -5.53
C THR A 427 -12.69 -9.23 -4.92
N GLY A 428 -12.96 -9.40 -3.62
CA GLY A 428 -14.13 -8.85 -2.94
C GLY A 428 -13.96 -7.43 -2.40
N LYS A 429 -12.79 -6.80 -2.49
CA LYS A 429 -12.61 -5.43 -1.95
C LYS A 429 -13.59 -4.46 -2.62
N TRP A 430 -14.35 -3.73 -1.82
CA TRP A 430 -15.34 -2.80 -2.36
C TRP A 430 -14.68 -1.60 -3.06
N PRO A 431 -15.31 -1.07 -4.11
CA PRO A 431 -14.97 0.24 -4.65
C PRO A 431 -15.26 1.36 -3.64
N GLN A 432 -14.48 2.44 -3.69
CA GLN A 432 -14.64 3.58 -2.78
C GLN A 432 -15.80 4.52 -3.15
N TRP A 433 -16.41 4.33 -4.33
CA TRP A 433 -17.61 5.06 -4.76
C TRP A 433 -18.90 4.45 -4.22
N TYR A 434 -18.84 3.30 -3.55
CA TYR A 434 -20.02 2.71 -2.90
C TYR A 434 -20.52 3.60 -1.76
N PRO A 435 -21.82 3.93 -1.67
CA PRO A 435 -22.37 4.74 -0.59
C PRO A 435 -22.17 4.06 0.78
N ASP A 436 -22.14 2.73 0.83
CA ASP A 436 -21.91 1.88 2.00
C ASP A 436 -20.41 1.57 2.27
N CYS A 437 -19.50 2.32 1.66
CA CYS A 437 -18.06 2.32 1.93
C CYS A 437 -17.56 3.75 2.14
N LEU A 438 -16.77 4.06 3.17
CA LEU A 438 -16.10 5.37 3.26
C LEU A 438 -14.75 5.35 2.52
N PRO A 439 -14.36 6.45 1.84
CA PRO A 439 -13.08 6.52 1.13
C PRO A 439 -11.91 6.77 2.10
N GLY A 440 -10.70 6.49 1.64
CA GLY A 440 -9.49 6.97 2.32
C GLY A 440 -9.30 8.48 2.14
N ALA A 441 -8.69 9.13 3.13
CA ALA A 441 -8.29 10.54 3.03
C ALA A 441 -7.11 10.70 2.05
N TYR A 442 -6.24 9.68 1.93
CA TYR A 442 -5.14 9.65 0.98
C TYR A 442 -4.65 8.22 0.68
N GLY A 443 -4.24 7.95 -0.57
CA GLY A 443 -3.53 6.72 -0.95
C GLY A 443 -2.02 6.94 -0.98
N ILE A 444 -1.28 6.38 -0.02
CA ILE A 444 0.16 6.68 0.16
C ILE A 444 1.03 5.98 -0.88
N GLY A 445 0.75 4.70 -1.15
CA GLY A 445 1.48 3.93 -2.14
C GLY A 445 1.71 2.47 -1.74
N PRO A 446 2.61 1.76 -2.42
CA PRO A 446 3.08 0.44 -1.98
C PRO A 446 3.82 0.62 -0.66
N GLY A 447 3.67 -0.32 0.27
CA GLY A 447 4.26 -0.14 1.60
C GLY A 447 3.79 -1.13 2.64
N SER A 448 4.43 -1.06 3.81
CA SER A 448 4.04 -1.81 5.00
C SER A 448 3.86 -0.83 6.15
N PRO A 449 2.61 -0.42 6.42
CA PRO A 449 2.27 0.46 7.54
C PRO A 449 2.75 -0.10 8.85
N VAL A 450 3.38 0.78 9.61
CA VAL A 450 3.69 0.60 11.02
C VAL A 450 3.28 1.89 11.75
N GLY A 451 3.87 2.22 12.90
CA GLY A 451 3.46 3.31 13.80
C GLY A 451 2.85 4.57 13.17
N VAL A 452 1.89 5.15 13.89
CA VAL A 452 1.17 6.36 13.51
C VAL A 452 1.15 7.30 14.71
N VAL A 453 1.79 8.46 14.58
CA VAL A 453 1.94 9.40 15.70
C VAL A 453 1.43 10.78 15.33
N SER A 454 0.79 11.46 16.28
CA SER A 454 0.39 12.86 16.13
C SER A 454 1.59 13.78 16.36
N GLY A 455 1.72 14.84 15.57
CA GLY A 455 2.73 15.88 15.81
C GLY A 455 2.46 16.75 17.03
N LEU A 456 1.29 16.64 17.65
CA LEU A 456 0.90 17.47 18.78
C LEU A 456 1.84 17.27 19.97
N GLY A 457 2.20 18.39 20.62
CA GLY A 457 3.15 18.42 21.73
C GLY A 457 4.62 18.45 21.29
N ALA A 458 4.91 18.25 20.01
CA ALA A 458 6.28 18.36 19.51
C ALA A 458 6.73 19.83 19.48
N LYS A 459 8.01 20.09 19.81
CA LYS A 459 8.67 21.39 19.59
C LYS A 459 9.06 21.56 18.12
N PHE A 460 8.10 21.37 17.23
CA PHE A 460 8.25 21.50 15.79
C PHE A 460 7.46 22.73 15.31
N PRO A 461 7.71 23.24 14.09
CA PRO A 461 6.89 24.31 13.53
C PRO A 461 5.41 23.91 13.41
N ALA A 462 4.51 24.90 13.43
CA ALA A 462 3.07 24.67 13.48
C ALA A 462 2.52 23.69 12.42
N LYS A 463 3.09 23.71 11.20
CA LYS A 463 2.76 22.77 10.12
C LYS A 463 2.97 21.31 10.54
N TYR A 464 4.10 21.03 11.19
CA TYR A 464 4.53 19.70 11.62
C TYR A 464 3.86 19.26 12.92
N GLN A 465 3.47 20.20 13.79
CA GLN A 465 2.63 19.87 14.95
C GLN A 465 1.22 19.40 14.53
N LYS A 466 0.67 19.97 13.46
CA LYS A 466 -0.66 19.61 12.92
C LYS A 466 -0.66 18.34 12.06
N ALA A 467 0.51 17.81 11.72
CA ALA A 467 0.63 16.63 10.87
C ALA A 467 0.37 15.33 11.64
N ILE A 468 -0.11 14.32 10.93
CA ILE A 468 -0.08 12.92 11.39
C ILE A 468 1.07 12.23 10.68
N TYR A 469 1.95 11.55 11.41
CA TYR A 469 3.10 10.87 10.85
C TYR A 469 2.77 9.40 10.65
N CYS A 470 2.97 8.90 9.43
CA CYS A 470 2.76 7.50 9.07
C CYS A 470 4.11 6.84 8.73
N LEU A 471 4.49 5.81 9.48
CA LEU A 471 5.77 5.13 9.31
C LEU A 471 5.60 3.91 8.39
N ASP A 472 6.60 3.67 7.54
CA ASP A 472 6.64 2.55 6.59
C ASP A 472 7.90 1.70 6.78
N TRP A 473 7.70 0.40 7.05
CA TRP A 473 8.78 -0.56 7.25
C TRP A 473 9.47 -0.96 5.93
N THR A 474 8.71 -1.11 4.85
CA THR A 474 9.15 -1.66 3.56
C THR A 474 10.11 -0.75 2.80
N TYR A 475 9.94 0.55 2.90
CA TYR A 475 10.71 1.57 2.19
C TYR A 475 11.46 2.50 3.13
N GLY A 476 11.28 2.31 4.44
CA GLY A 476 11.96 3.06 5.48
C GLY A 476 11.69 4.55 5.41
N THR A 477 10.42 4.88 5.42
CA THR A 477 9.92 6.23 5.16
C THR A 477 8.89 6.61 6.22
N MET A 478 9.12 7.73 6.89
CA MET A 478 8.15 8.43 7.70
C MET A 478 7.53 9.52 6.84
N SER A 479 6.22 9.45 6.63
CA SER A 479 5.46 10.45 5.89
C SER A 479 4.76 11.39 6.86
N ALA A 480 4.99 12.70 6.76
CA ALA A 480 4.14 13.69 7.40
C ALA A 480 2.90 13.91 6.53
N MET A 481 1.74 13.52 7.05
CA MET A 481 0.44 13.69 6.41
C MET A 481 -0.16 15.02 6.87
N HIS A 482 -0.13 16.01 5.98
CA HIS A 482 -0.70 17.33 6.22
C HIS A 482 -2.19 17.30 5.87
N VAL A 483 -3.03 17.22 6.90
CA VAL A 483 -4.50 17.11 6.75
C VAL A 483 -5.14 18.47 6.49
N THR A 484 -6.12 18.51 5.60
CA THR A 484 -6.92 19.70 5.27
C THR A 484 -8.39 19.36 5.47
N ALA A 485 -9.10 20.11 6.30
CA ALA A 485 -10.53 19.92 6.50
C ALA A 485 -11.28 20.21 5.19
N GLU A 486 -12.18 19.30 4.81
CA GLU A 486 -13.08 19.44 3.66
C GLU A 486 -14.47 18.96 4.10
N GLY A 487 -15.37 19.92 4.33
CA GLY A 487 -16.68 19.64 4.89
C GLY A 487 -16.61 18.99 6.27
N ALA A 488 -17.29 17.87 6.47
CA ALA A 488 -17.31 17.12 7.73
C ALA A 488 -16.14 16.12 7.88
N SER A 489 -15.18 16.12 6.95
CA SER A 489 -14.06 15.19 6.88
C SER A 489 -12.75 15.89 6.50
N TYR A 490 -11.77 15.12 6.02
CA TYR A 490 -10.45 15.61 5.66
C TYR A 490 -9.93 14.97 4.38
N THR A 491 -9.19 15.79 3.62
CA THR A 491 -8.20 15.33 2.64
C THR A 491 -6.80 15.45 3.23
N ALA A 492 -5.78 14.93 2.55
CA ALA A 492 -4.40 15.12 2.99
C ALA A 492 -3.43 15.31 1.82
N THR A 493 -2.28 15.89 2.12
CA THR A 493 -1.10 15.85 1.26
C THR A 493 0.04 15.15 2.00
N ARG A 494 0.92 14.50 1.24
CA ARG A 494 2.04 13.73 1.79
C ARG A 494 3.34 14.48 1.62
N GLU A 495 4.11 14.59 2.70
CA GLU A 495 5.52 14.99 2.68
C GLU A 495 6.39 13.83 3.18
N GLU A 496 7.48 13.54 2.48
CA GLU A 496 8.50 12.62 2.98
C GLU A 496 9.32 13.33 4.07
N PHE A 497 9.10 12.94 5.33
CA PHE A 497 9.65 13.63 6.49
C PHE A 497 11.00 13.06 6.93
N VAL A 498 11.08 11.73 7.06
CA VAL A 498 12.34 11.02 7.29
C VAL A 498 12.41 9.83 6.34
N ALA A 499 13.51 9.64 5.63
CA ALA A 499 13.64 8.49 4.73
C ALA A 499 15.06 7.98 4.57
N SER A 500 15.19 6.65 4.56
CA SER A 500 16.37 5.94 4.08
C SER A 500 16.03 4.48 3.85
N SER A 501 16.67 3.85 2.86
CA SER A 501 16.57 2.39 2.65
C SER A 501 17.10 1.57 3.85
N GLN A 502 17.78 2.21 4.81
CA GLN A 502 18.29 1.60 6.03
C GLN A 502 17.29 1.61 7.20
N LEU A 503 16.28 2.48 7.16
CA LEU A 503 15.39 2.70 8.30
C LEU A 503 14.19 1.78 8.24
N ARG A 504 14.33 0.50 8.59
CA ARG A 504 13.17 -0.40 8.77
C ARG A 504 12.34 0.05 9.97
N MET A 505 11.58 1.13 9.81
CA MET A 505 10.83 1.80 10.87
C MET A 505 9.82 0.86 11.53
N THR A 506 9.56 1.07 12.80
CA THR A 506 8.60 0.28 13.58
C THR A 506 7.60 1.16 14.29
N ASP A 507 8.04 2.10 15.12
CA ASP A 507 7.11 2.95 15.87
C ASP A 507 7.75 4.29 16.28
N ALA A 508 6.93 5.27 16.66
CA ALA A 508 7.37 6.58 17.11
C ALA A 508 6.49 7.18 18.22
N ALA A 509 7.09 8.04 19.04
CA ALA A 509 6.41 8.79 20.09
C ALA A 509 6.94 10.23 20.18
N ILE A 510 6.05 11.18 20.48
CA ILE A 510 6.45 12.51 20.92
C ILE A 510 6.68 12.46 22.43
N ASN A 511 7.86 12.91 22.88
CA ASN A 511 8.16 12.95 24.30
C ASN A 511 7.52 14.20 24.93
N PRO A 512 6.72 14.07 26.00
CA PRO A 512 5.97 15.18 26.58
C PRO A 512 6.83 16.19 27.34
N VAL A 513 8.08 15.85 27.66
CA VAL A 513 8.98 16.71 28.46
C VAL A 513 9.85 17.58 27.56
N ASP A 514 10.54 16.98 26.59
CA ASP A 514 11.43 17.74 25.70
C ASP A 514 10.78 18.18 24.38
N GLY A 515 9.67 17.55 23.98
CA GLY A 515 8.96 17.81 22.73
C GLY A 515 9.66 17.26 21.49
N ALA A 516 10.67 16.40 21.63
CA ALA A 516 11.30 15.71 20.51
C ALA A 516 10.48 14.49 20.08
N MET A 517 10.61 14.11 18.80
CA MET A 517 10.08 12.86 18.31
C MET A 517 11.15 11.77 18.43
N TYR A 518 10.78 10.64 19.00
CA TYR A 518 11.62 9.45 19.05
C TYR A 518 11.02 8.40 18.16
N PHE A 519 11.84 7.71 17.37
CA PHE A 519 11.37 6.60 16.55
C PHE A 519 12.33 5.42 16.61
N THR A 520 11.78 4.24 16.40
CA THR A 520 12.51 2.99 16.39
C THR A 520 12.56 2.39 15.00
N VAL A 521 13.61 1.61 14.76
CA VAL A 521 13.72 0.71 13.61
C VAL A 521 13.91 -0.72 14.11
N GLY A 522 13.62 -1.71 13.28
CA GLY A 522 13.75 -3.12 13.63
C GLY A 522 12.65 -3.97 12.99
N GLY A 523 12.03 -4.82 13.80
CA GLY A 523 10.99 -5.76 13.37
C GLY A 523 11.54 -6.95 12.58
N ARG A 524 10.78 -8.05 12.59
CA ARG A 524 11.13 -9.35 11.98
C ARG A 524 12.52 -9.86 12.39
N GLY A 525 12.90 -9.61 13.65
CA GLY A 525 14.23 -9.93 14.18
C GLY A 525 15.39 -9.13 13.56
N GLY A 526 15.09 -8.04 12.84
CA GLY A 526 16.09 -7.12 12.30
C GLY A 526 16.84 -6.35 13.39
N GLN A 527 18.01 -5.80 13.04
CA GLN A 527 18.76 -4.92 13.93
C GLN A 527 17.90 -3.71 14.31
N SER A 528 17.74 -3.49 15.61
CA SER A 528 16.94 -2.38 16.13
C SER A 528 17.81 -1.23 16.61
N ALA A 529 17.26 -0.03 16.58
CA ALA A 529 17.89 1.19 17.05
C ALA A 529 16.85 2.25 17.41
N LEU A 530 17.22 3.18 18.28
CA LEU A 530 16.45 4.35 18.69
C LEU A 530 17.05 5.60 18.08
N TYR A 531 16.20 6.41 17.46
CA TYR A 531 16.54 7.70 16.88
C TYR A 531 15.73 8.82 17.53
N ARG A 532 16.29 10.04 17.51
CA ARG A 532 15.61 11.28 17.94
C ARG A 532 15.60 12.29 16.81
N VAL A 533 14.44 12.86 16.54
CA VAL A 533 14.23 13.94 15.58
C VAL A 533 13.96 15.25 16.32
N THR A 534 14.75 16.27 15.98
CA THR A 534 14.63 17.62 16.55
C THR A 534 14.59 18.66 15.44
N TYR A 535 13.88 19.76 15.68
CA TYR A 535 13.90 20.93 14.82
C TYR A 535 15.08 21.83 15.20
N THR A 536 15.90 22.19 14.23
CA THR A 536 17.10 23.05 14.36
C THR A 536 16.99 24.35 13.57
N GLY A 537 15.88 24.56 12.86
CA GLY A 537 15.59 25.81 12.17
C GLY A 537 15.12 26.94 13.11
N SER A 538 14.69 28.05 12.50
CA SER A 538 14.32 29.29 13.21
C SER A 538 12.81 29.54 13.35
N ASP A 539 11.96 28.72 12.76
CA ASP A 539 10.51 28.90 12.84
C ASP A 539 9.99 28.67 14.27
N SER A 540 8.87 29.33 14.59
CA SER A 540 8.24 29.19 15.90
C SER A 540 7.78 27.76 16.17
N THR A 541 8.15 27.25 17.35
CA THR A 541 7.77 25.92 17.86
C THR A 541 6.72 25.99 18.98
N GLU A 542 6.11 27.16 19.20
CA GLU A 542 5.02 27.35 20.16
C GLU A 542 3.84 26.39 19.88
N PRO A 543 3.16 25.87 20.92
CA PRO A 543 2.05 24.94 20.76
C PRO A 543 0.93 25.49 19.87
N VAL A 544 0.48 24.68 18.91
CA VAL A 544 -0.65 25.03 18.05
C VAL A 544 -1.97 25.01 18.81
N LYS A 545 -2.86 25.95 18.47
CA LYS A 545 -4.24 25.99 18.99
C LYS A 545 -5.20 25.24 18.08
N THR A 546 -6.29 24.76 18.68
CA THR A 546 -7.42 24.15 17.99
C THR A 546 -8.23 25.22 17.26
N GLN A 547 -7.99 25.39 15.96
CA GLN A 547 -8.83 26.22 15.11
C GLN A 547 -8.69 25.80 13.65
N SER A 548 -9.55 24.88 13.22
CA SER A 548 -9.64 24.46 11.83
C SER A 548 -10.98 24.90 11.22
N PRO A 549 -11.00 25.30 9.93
CA PRO A 549 -12.24 25.62 9.21
C PRO A 549 -13.20 24.43 9.21
N HIS A 550 -14.47 24.64 8.87
CA HIS A 550 -15.50 23.60 8.78
C HIS A 550 -15.87 22.92 10.12
N ALA A 551 -15.68 23.61 11.25
CA ALA A 551 -16.08 23.12 12.57
C ALA A 551 -17.59 22.82 12.64
N ASP A 552 -18.43 23.71 12.10
CA ASP A 552 -19.91 23.55 12.13
C ASP A 552 -20.38 22.29 11.38
N THR A 553 -19.79 21.99 10.21
CA THR A 553 -20.12 20.77 9.47
C THR A 553 -19.64 19.50 10.18
N ARG A 554 -18.47 19.56 10.85
CA ARG A 554 -18.03 18.46 11.72
C ARG A 554 -18.96 18.28 12.91
N GLN A 555 -19.43 19.36 13.52
CA GLN A 555 -20.38 19.31 14.63
C GLN A 555 -21.69 18.64 14.19
N ILE A 556 -22.23 18.98 13.01
CA ILE A 556 -23.41 18.29 12.46
C ILE A 556 -23.17 16.78 12.36
N ARG A 557 -22.01 16.35 11.82
CA ARG A 557 -21.67 14.93 11.77
C ARG A 557 -21.62 14.32 13.17
N GLN A 558 -20.91 14.93 14.11
CA GLN A 558 -20.76 14.41 15.48
C GLN A 558 -22.11 14.33 16.22
N GLU A 559 -23.02 15.28 15.99
CA GLU A 559 -24.39 15.22 16.49
C GLU A 559 -25.15 14.01 15.95
N LEU A 560 -25.00 13.69 14.66
CA LEU A 560 -25.57 12.47 14.05
C LEU A 560 -24.90 11.20 14.57
N GLU A 561 -23.58 11.20 14.75
CA GLU A 561 -22.83 10.08 15.29
C GLU A 561 -23.23 9.74 16.73
N SER A 562 -23.68 10.73 17.51
CA SER A 562 -24.25 10.51 18.84
C SER A 562 -25.53 9.66 18.82
N LEU A 563 -26.19 9.55 17.66
CA LEU A 563 -27.37 8.74 17.40
C LEU A 563 -27.03 7.34 16.86
N HIS A 564 -25.76 6.94 16.78
CA HIS A 564 -25.33 5.60 16.35
C HIS A 564 -25.58 4.54 17.43
N LYS A 565 -26.82 4.46 17.90
CA LYS A 565 -27.36 3.55 18.91
C LYS A 565 -28.88 3.57 18.85
N ARG A 566 -29.53 2.58 19.47
CA ARG A 566 -30.99 2.58 19.63
C ARG A 566 -31.44 3.79 20.44
N GLN A 567 -32.25 4.66 19.85
CA GLN A 567 -32.78 5.84 20.52
C GLN A 567 -34.06 6.33 19.83
N ALA A 568 -35.14 6.48 20.60
CA ALA A 568 -36.42 6.96 20.09
C ALA A 568 -36.27 8.33 19.38
N GLY A 569 -36.90 8.47 18.21
CA GLY A 569 -36.89 9.69 17.41
C GLY A 569 -35.56 9.99 16.70
N ALA A 570 -34.56 9.12 16.78
CA ALA A 570 -33.28 9.31 16.09
C ALA A 570 -33.44 9.32 14.56
N ALA A 571 -34.26 8.43 13.99
CA ALA A 571 -34.51 8.38 12.55
C ALA A 571 -35.09 9.71 12.03
N ALA A 572 -36.12 10.25 12.70
CA ALA A 572 -36.72 11.54 12.35
C ALA A 572 -35.72 12.72 12.44
N LYS A 573 -34.82 12.72 13.44
CA LYS A 573 -33.78 13.74 13.57
C LYS A 573 -32.74 13.67 12.46
N ALA A 574 -32.35 12.46 12.06
CA ALA A 574 -31.34 12.21 11.04
C ALA A 574 -31.88 12.43 9.62
N TRP A 575 -33.20 12.25 9.39
CA TRP A 575 -33.80 12.18 8.06
C TRP A 575 -33.45 13.35 7.14
N LYS A 576 -33.53 14.59 7.65
CA LYS A 576 -33.23 15.81 6.89
C LYS A 576 -31.79 15.91 6.38
N TYR A 577 -30.88 15.06 6.87
CA TYR A 577 -29.47 15.04 6.47
C TYR A 577 -29.15 13.91 5.47
N LEU A 578 -30.10 13.03 5.16
CA LEU A 578 -29.90 11.95 4.18
C LEU A 578 -29.62 12.49 2.76
N GLY A 579 -30.11 13.69 2.44
CA GLY A 579 -29.86 14.38 1.17
C GLY A 579 -28.70 15.39 1.18
N HIS A 580 -27.92 15.45 2.27
CA HIS A 580 -26.89 16.49 2.42
C HIS A 580 -25.78 16.39 1.37
N ALA A 581 -25.22 17.52 0.90
CA ALA A 581 -24.17 17.51 -0.14
C ALA A 581 -22.87 16.79 0.32
N ASP A 582 -22.52 16.94 1.60
CA ASP A 582 -21.40 16.24 2.24
C ASP A 582 -21.71 14.76 2.51
N ARG A 583 -20.88 13.87 1.93
CA ARG A 583 -20.99 12.41 2.05
C ARG A 583 -20.87 11.90 3.48
N HIS A 584 -20.00 12.48 4.31
CA HIS A 584 -19.80 12.02 5.68
C HIS A 584 -20.98 12.40 6.58
N ILE A 585 -21.68 13.50 6.30
CA ILE A 585 -22.96 13.83 6.94
C ILE A 585 -24.04 12.83 6.50
N ARG A 586 -24.15 12.53 5.19
CA ARG A 586 -25.09 11.49 4.71
C ARG A 586 -24.82 10.13 5.33
N TRP A 587 -23.54 9.76 5.47
CA TRP A 587 -23.12 8.52 6.12
C TRP A 587 -23.59 8.46 7.57
N ALA A 588 -23.27 9.47 8.38
CA ALA A 588 -23.67 9.50 9.79
C ALA A 588 -25.20 9.49 9.94
N ALA A 589 -25.92 10.23 9.08
CA ALA A 589 -27.38 10.21 9.06
C ALA A 589 -27.93 8.82 8.72
N ARG A 590 -27.37 8.15 7.69
CA ARG A 590 -27.78 6.79 7.31
C ARG A 590 -27.53 5.79 8.45
N VAL A 591 -26.35 5.82 9.05
CA VAL A 591 -26.00 4.91 10.15
C VAL A 591 -26.91 5.15 11.36
N ALA A 592 -27.24 6.40 11.69
CA ALA A 592 -28.22 6.71 12.73
C ALA A 592 -29.60 6.08 12.45
N VAL A 593 -30.06 6.10 11.20
CA VAL A 593 -31.32 5.44 10.76
C VAL A 593 -31.20 3.91 10.83
N GLU A 594 -30.09 3.34 10.36
CA GLU A 594 -29.80 1.90 10.37
C GLU A 594 -29.77 1.28 11.79
N HIS A 595 -29.46 2.11 12.80
CA HIS A 595 -29.55 1.74 14.21
C HIS A 595 -30.99 1.70 14.75
N GLN A 596 -31.99 2.21 14.02
CA GLN A 596 -33.40 2.22 14.46
C GLN A 596 -34.23 1.08 13.84
N PRO A 597 -35.36 0.68 14.46
CA PRO A 597 -36.19 -0.40 13.93
C PRO A 597 -36.72 -0.04 12.54
N VAL A 598 -36.59 -0.94 11.57
CA VAL A 598 -36.98 -0.66 10.16
C VAL A 598 -38.44 -0.24 10.04
N THR A 599 -39.31 -0.79 10.88
CA THR A 599 -40.74 -0.45 10.93
C THR A 599 -41.02 1.03 11.26
N GLU A 600 -40.06 1.74 11.85
CA GLU A 600 -40.22 3.17 12.16
C GLU A 600 -40.00 4.08 10.94
N TRP A 601 -39.30 3.62 9.90
CA TRP A 601 -38.84 4.50 8.82
C TRP A 601 -38.94 3.93 7.39
N GLN A 602 -39.31 2.66 7.22
CA GLN A 602 -39.39 2.02 5.90
C GLN A 602 -40.37 2.71 4.93
N ASP A 603 -41.52 3.18 5.41
CA ASP A 603 -42.52 3.82 4.57
C ASP A 603 -42.05 5.21 4.12
N GLU A 604 -41.33 5.92 4.99
CA GLU A 604 -40.69 7.19 4.66
C GLU A 604 -39.58 7.00 3.61
N ALA A 605 -38.76 5.96 3.74
CA ALA A 605 -37.71 5.62 2.76
C ALA A 605 -38.29 5.37 1.35
N LEU A 606 -39.41 4.64 1.28
CA LEU A 606 -40.08 4.32 0.01
C LEU A 606 -40.74 5.54 -0.63
N ALA A 607 -41.22 6.47 0.19
CA ALA A 607 -41.92 7.69 -0.22
C ALA A 607 -40.99 8.88 -0.55
N GLU A 608 -39.74 8.87 -0.09
CA GLU A 608 -38.77 9.96 -0.28
C GLU A 608 -38.58 10.34 -1.76
N LYS A 609 -38.62 11.64 -2.05
CA LYS A 609 -38.62 12.19 -3.41
C LYS A 609 -37.36 12.98 -3.75
N ASP A 610 -36.63 13.49 -2.76
CA ASP A 610 -35.32 14.06 -3.01
C ASP A 610 -34.37 12.95 -3.52
N PRO A 611 -33.73 13.10 -4.69
CA PRO A 611 -32.94 12.02 -5.27
C PRO A 611 -31.83 11.50 -4.35
N GLN A 612 -31.11 12.40 -3.67
CA GLN A 612 -29.99 12.01 -2.81
C GLN A 612 -30.47 11.39 -1.50
N ALA A 613 -31.49 11.97 -0.86
CA ALA A 613 -32.08 11.42 0.35
C ALA A 613 -32.71 10.04 0.07
N SER A 614 -33.40 9.89 -1.07
CA SER A 614 -34.02 8.64 -1.50
C SER A 614 -32.96 7.54 -1.69
N LEU A 615 -31.87 7.81 -2.43
CA LEU A 615 -30.78 6.84 -2.61
C LEU A 615 -30.16 6.41 -1.27
N THR A 616 -29.93 7.37 -0.38
CA THR A 616 -29.34 7.11 0.95
C THR A 616 -30.28 6.27 1.83
N ALA A 617 -31.57 6.61 1.86
CA ALA A 617 -32.60 5.89 2.62
C ALA A 617 -32.86 4.48 2.05
N LEU A 618 -32.93 4.33 0.72
CA LEU A 618 -33.12 3.03 0.07
C LEU A 618 -31.88 2.15 0.19
N CYS A 619 -30.67 2.72 0.30
CA CYS A 619 -29.47 1.97 0.66
C CYS A 619 -29.58 1.36 2.06
N ALA A 620 -30.02 2.13 3.06
CA ALA A 620 -30.30 1.61 4.40
C ALA A 620 -31.40 0.53 4.36
N LEU A 621 -32.49 0.79 3.60
CA LEU A 621 -33.59 -0.16 3.48
C LEU A 621 -33.14 -1.48 2.85
N ALA A 622 -32.33 -1.45 1.78
CA ALA A 622 -31.80 -2.65 1.15
C ALA A 622 -30.95 -3.50 2.11
N ARG A 623 -30.26 -2.86 3.07
CA ARG A 623 -29.36 -3.52 4.03
C ARG A 623 -30.07 -4.08 5.26
N HIS A 624 -31.22 -3.52 5.64
CA HIS A 624 -31.91 -3.85 6.89
C HIS A 624 -33.34 -4.36 6.73
N GLY A 625 -34.00 -4.05 5.61
CA GLY A 625 -35.39 -4.38 5.36
C GLY A 625 -35.63 -5.85 5.03
N ASP A 626 -36.87 -6.28 5.26
CA ASP A 626 -37.33 -7.62 4.91
C ASP A 626 -37.42 -7.82 3.39
N ASN A 627 -37.21 -9.06 2.93
CA ASN A 627 -37.28 -9.41 1.51
C ASN A 627 -38.61 -9.01 0.84
N ALA A 628 -39.72 -9.00 1.58
CA ALA A 628 -41.04 -8.59 1.08
C ALA A 628 -41.10 -7.14 0.59
N LEU A 629 -40.15 -6.28 0.99
CA LEU A 629 -40.09 -4.88 0.57
C LEU A 629 -39.42 -4.68 -0.79
N GLN A 630 -38.78 -5.71 -1.34
CA GLN A 630 -37.95 -5.58 -2.55
C GLN A 630 -38.69 -4.95 -3.73
N GLY A 631 -39.92 -5.40 -4.03
CA GLY A 631 -40.70 -4.86 -5.15
C GLY A 631 -41.03 -3.37 -4.98
N LYS A 632 -41.33 -2.93 -3.75
CA LYS A 632 -41.55 -1.52 -3.42
C LYS A 632 -40.27 -0.70 -3.53
N LEU A 633 -39.15 -1.25 -3.05
CA LEU A 633 -37.83 -0.63 -3.15
C LEU A 633 -37.43 -0.44 -4.63
N ILE A 634 -37.57 -1.46 -5.47
CA ILE A 634 -37.27 -1.36 -6.91
C ILE A 634 -38.20 -0.35 -7.60
N THR A 635 -39.46 -0.28 -7.19
CA THR A 635 -40.40 0.76 -7.68
C THR A 635 -39.90 2.16 -7.31
N ALA A 636 -39.40 2.36 -6.09
CA ALA A 636 -38.84 3.62 -5.65
C ALA A 636 -37.55 3.99 -6.43
N LEU A 637 -36.65 3.03 -6.66
CA LEU A 637 -35.46 3.24 -7.51
C LEU A 637 -35.85 3.61 -8.95
N ASN A 638 -36.90 3.00 -9.49
CA ASN A 638 -37.33 3.25 -10.87
C ASN A 638 -37.97 4.62 -11.11
N ARG A 639 -38.41 5.30 -10.04
CA ARG A 639 -38.88 6.70 -10.09
C ARG A 639 -37.75 7.69 -10.39
N LEU A 640 -36.50 7.34 -10.09
CA LEU A 640 -35.35 8.23 -10.29
C LEU A 640 -34.99 8.35 -11.78
N ASP A 641 -34.91 9.58 -12.26
CA ASP A 641 -34.58 9.91 -13.65
C ASP A 641 -33.06 9.93 -13.85
N TRP A 642 -32.54 8.91 -14.54
CA TRP A 642 -31.12 8.74 -14.83
C TRP A 642 -30.48 9.98 -15.48
N ALA A 643 -31.19 10.68 -16.37
CA ALA A 643 -30.61 11.82 -17.08
C ALA A 643 -30.33 13.00 -16.14
N ARG A 644 -31.06 13.09 -15.02
CA ARG A 644 -30.94 14.17 -14.02
C ARG A 644 -30.01 13.85 -12.87
N LEU A 645 -29.58 12.59 -12.73
CA LEU A 645 -28.64 12.18 -11.69
C LEU A 645 -27.21 12.57 -12.04
N ASP A 646 -26.45 13.03 -11.06
CA ASP A 646 -25.00 13.16 -11.18
C ASP A 646 -24.30 11.79 -11.23
N LEU A 647 -22.98 11.79 -11.46
CA LEU A 647 -22.20 10.56 -11.57
C LEU A 647 -22.22 9.72 -10.27
N GLY A 648 -22.17 10.37 -9.11
CA GLY A 648 -22.19 9.70 -7.81
C GLY A 648 -23.55 9.04 -7.57
N GLN A 649 -24.63 9.78 -7.78
CA GLN A 649 -26.00 9.28 -7.67
C GLN A 649 -26.30 8.12 -8.63
N LYS A 650 -25.74 8.15 -9.84
CA LYS A 650 -25.82 7.02 -10.78
C LYS A 650 -25.14 5.77 -10.23
N ALA A 651 -23.94 5.92 -9.66
CA ALA A 651 -23.22 4.80 -9.04
C ALA A 651 -23.97 4.26 -7.80
N GLU A 652 -24.50 5.16 -6.96
CA GLU A 652 -25.33 4.80 -5.80
C GLU A 652 -26.59 4.03 -6.24
N LEU A 653 -27.32 4.50 -7.25
CA LEU A 653 -28.51 3.83 -7.79
C LEU A 653 -28.20 2.38 -8.18
N LEU A 654 -27.13 2.16 -8.94
CA LEU A 654 -26.71 0.83 -9.36
C LEU A 654 -26.30 -0.03 -8.16
N ARG A 655 -25.61 0.54 -7.16
CA ARG A 655 -25.27 -0.18 -5.94
C ARG A 655 -26.50 -0.56 -5.12
N VAL A 656 -27.53 0.29 -5.03
CA VAL A 656 -28.77 -0.05 -4.30
C VAL A 656 -29.56 -1.16 -5.01
N PHE A 657 -29.55 -1.20 -6.36
CA PHE A 657 -30.06 -2.37 -7.09
C PHE A 657 -29.30 -3.65 -6.71
N GLN A 658 -27.97 -3.61 -6.67
CA GLN A 658 -27.18 -4.76 -6.26
C GLN A 658 -27.52 -5.19 -4.84
N LEU A 659 -27.57 -4.27 -3.88
CA LEU A 659 -27.90 -4.57 -2.48
C LEU A 659 -29.30 -5.18 -2.36
N ALA A 660 -30.28 -4.69 -3.10
CA ALA A 660 -31.61 -5.28 -3.13
C ALA A 660 -31.56 -6.75 -3.61
N PHE A 661 -30.75 -7.07 -4.63
CA PHE A 661 -30.63 -8.44 -5.13
C PHE A 661 -29.78 -9.35 -4.22
N ILE A 662 -28.80 -8.78 -3.52
CA ILE A 662 -27.93 -9.49 -2.58
C ILE A 662 -28.69 -9.82 -1.29
N ARG A 663 -29.33 -8.83 -0.68
CA ARG A 663 -29.88 -8.91 0.67
C ARG A 663 -31.35 -9.28 0.68
N MET A 664 -32.12 -8.87 -0.33
CA MET A 664 -33.55 -9.16 -0.42
C MET A 664 -33.89 -10.32 -1.37
N GLY A 665 -32.88 -10.95 -1.98
CA GLY A 665 -33.01 -12.12 -2.85
C GLY A 665 -33.17 -11.79 -4.34
N GLN A 666 -33.38 -12.81 -5.17
CA GLN A 666 -33.59 -12.60 -6.61
C GLN A 666 -34.98 -11.99 -6.87
N PRO A 667 -35.11 -10.93 -7.69
CA PRO A 667 -36.40 -10.37 -8.05
C PRO A 667 -37.23 -11.34 -8.90
N ASP A 668 -38.55 -11.14 -8.93
CA ASP A 668 -39.42 -11.88 -9.84
C ASP A 668 -39.00 -11.65 -11.32
N ALA A 669 -39.28 -12.62 -12.17
CA ALA A 669 -38.80 -12.61 -13.56
C ALA A 669 -39.26 -11.37 -14.37
N LYS A 670 -40.45 -10.83 -14.07
CA LYS A 670 -40.98 -9.67 -14.77
C LYS A 670 -40.24 -8.40 -14.35
N VAL A 671 -40.00 -8.23 -13.05
CA VAL A 671 -39.19 -7.13 -12.52
C VAL A 671 -37.73 -7.25 -12.97
N ALA A 672 -37.15 -8.45 -12.92
CA ALA A 672 -35.79 -8.71 -13.42
C ALA A 672 -35.63 -8.26 -14.88
N THR A 673 -36.56 -8.67 -15.76
CA THR A 673 -36.57 -8.30 -17.17
C THR A 673 -36.74 -6.80 -17.38
N ALA A 674 -37.59 -6.14 -16.58
CA ALA A 674 -37.80 -4.70 -16.70
C ALA A 674 -36.55 -3.90 -16.27
N VAL A 675 -35.90 -4.32 -15.17
CA VAL A 675 -34.63 -3.71 -14.72
C VAL A 675 -33.52 -3.96 -15.72
N GLU A 676 -33.39 -5.19 -16.24
CA GLU A 676 -32.41 -5.56 -17.27
C GLU A 676 -32.50 -4.63 -18.48
N LYS A 677 -33.68 -4.51 -19.11
CA LYS A 677 -33.86 -3.66 -20.30
C LYS A 677 -33.50 -2.20 -20.05
N LYS A 678 -33.85 -1.68 -18.86
CA LYS A 678 -33.51 -0.32 -18.45
C LYS A 678 -32.01 -0.14 -18.34
N LEU A 679 -31.32 -1.06 -17.67
CA LEU A 679 -29.87 -0.98 -17.45
C LEU A 679 -29.06 -1.26 -18.73
N ASP A 680 -29.52 -2.17 -19.59
CA ASP A 680 -28.86 -2.48 -20.86
C ASP A 680 -28.79 -1.26 -21.78
N ALA A 681 -29.86 -0.46 -21.83
CA ALA A 681 -29.91 0.78 -22.59
C ALA A 681 -28.88 1.83 -22.12
N LEU A 682 -28.39 1.72 -20.89
CA LEU A 682 -27.39 2.61 -20.29
C LEU A 682 -25.95 2.10 -20.47
N TYR A 683 -25.76 0.89 -21.00
CA TYR A 683 -24.48 0.23 -21.14
C TYR A 683 -24.04 0.15 -22.62
N PRO A 684 -22.77 0.49 -22.95
CA PRO A 684 -21.78 1.15 -22.11
C PRO A 684 -22.15 2.58 -21.72
N ALA A 685 -21.80 2.94 -20.49
CA ALA A 685 -21.82 4.29 -19.95
C ALA A 685 -20.49 5.02 -20.22
N LEU A 686 -20.52 6.34 -20.12
CA LEU A 686 -19.36 7.20 -20.37
C LEU A 686 -18.27 7.09 -19.29
N ALA A 687 -18.63 6.70 -18.07
CA ALA A 687 -17.70 6.62 -16.94
C ALA A 687 -17.36 5.15 -16.63
N PRO A 688 -16.06 4.79 -16.47
CA PRO A 688 -15.64 3.42 -16.15
C PRO A 688 -16.29 2.83 -14.90
N ALA A 689 -16.46 3.63 -13.84
CA ALA A 689 -17.11 3.18 -12.60
C ALA A 689 -18.56 2.70 -12.85
N LEU A 690 -19.31 3.37 -13.72
CA LEU A 690 -20.67 2.93 -14.06
C LEU A 690 -20.66 1.64 -14.88
N ASN A 691 -19.68 1.48 -15.79
CA ASN A 691 -19.52 0.24 -16.56
C ASN A 691 -19.20 -0.97 -15.68
N TYR A 692 -18.44 -0.78 -14.59
CA TYR A 692 -18.17 -1.85 -13.62
C TYR A 692 -19.47 -2.36 -12.98
N GLU A 693 -20.33 -1.45 -12.55
CA GLU A 693 -21.59 -1.79 -11.89
C GLU A 693 -22.63 -2.33 -12.87
N LEU A 694 -22.75 -1.72 -14.05
CA LEU A 694 -23.64 -2.17 -15.13
C LEU A 694 -23.26 -3.56 -15.62
N CYS A 695 -21.97 -3.84 -15.83
CA CYS A 695 -21.50 -5.17 -16.22
C CYS A 695 -21.89 -6.22 -15.16
N THR A 696 -21.66 -5.92 -13.87
CA THR A 696 -22.03 -6.82 -12.76
C THR A 696 -23.54 -7.12 -12.74
N LEU A 697 -24.38 -6.08 -12.84
CA LEU A 697 -25.84 -6.22 -12.82
C LEU A 697 -26.36 -6.95 -14.07
N LEU A 698 -25.88 -6.59 -15.26
CA LEU A 698 -26.35 -7.18 -16.53
C LEU A 698 -25.89 -8.63 -16.69
N VAL A 699 -24.73 -9.00 -16.14
CA VAL A 699 -24.32 -10.40 -16.06
C VAL A 699 -25.21 -11.18 -15.09
N TYR A 700 -25.52 -10.63 -13.91
CA TYR A 700 -26.44 -11.26 -12.95
C TYR A 700 -27.84 -11.46 -13.53
N LEU A 701 -28.33 -10.47 -14.29
CA LEU A 701 -29.65 -10.49 -14.93
C LEU A 701 -29.68 -11.27 -16.26
N GLU A 702 -28.55 -11.87 -16.69
CA GLU A 702 -28.41 -12.60 -17.97
C GLU A 702 -28.86 -11.76 -19.18
N SER A 703 -28.45 -10.49 -19.25
CA SER A 703 -28.80 -9.60 -20.36
C SER A 703 -28.31 -10.15 -21.71
N PRO A 704 -29.16 -10.19 -22.76
CA PRO A 704 -28.78 -10.72 -24.08
C PRO A 704 -27.61 -9.98 -24.75
N ASN A 705 -27.38 -8.72 -24.40
CA ASN A 705 -26.34 -7.89 -25.00
C ASN A 705 -25.07 -7.77 -24.13
N ALA A 706 -25.05 -8.38 -22.93
CA ALA A 706 -23.94 -8.25 -21.99
C ALA A 706 -22.61 -8.71 -22.59
N ALA A 707 -22.59 -9.86 -23.27
CA ALA A 707 -21.39 -10.39 -23.91
C ALA A 707 -20.84 -9.43 -24.99
N ALA A 708 -21.69 -9.07 -25.96
CA ALA A 708 -21.30 -8.20 -27.09
C ALA A 708 -20.72 -6.86 -26.64
N LYS A 709 -21.46 -6.14 -25.77
CA LYS A 709 -21.05 -4.81 -25.28
C LYS A 709 -19.80 -4.87 -24.41
N THR A 710 -19.67 -5.91 -23.59
CA THR A 710 -18.52 -6.04 -22.69
C THR A 710 -17.26 -6.45 -23.45
N LEU A 711 -17.35 -7.33 -24.46
CA LEU A 711 -16.21 -7.67 -25.32
C LEU A 711 -15.71 -6.45 -26.09
N ALA A 712 -16.61 -5.60 -26.59
CA ALA A 712 -16.24 -4.32 -27.19
C ALA A 712 -15.46 -3.43 -26.21
N LEU A 713 -15.86 -3.35 -24.93
CA LEU A 713 -15.08 -2.67 -23.88
C LEU A 713 -13.74 -3.36 -23.57
N MET A 714 -13.68 -4.69 -23.62
CA MET A 714 -12.46 -5.45 -23.36
C MET A 714 -11.43 -5.33 -24.49
N SER A 715 -11.86 -4.98 -25.70
CA SER A 715 -10.99 -4.90 -26.87
C SER A 715 -10.14 -3.63 -26.93
N GLN A 716 -10.50 -2.60 -26.15
CA GLN A 716 -9.83 -1.30 -26.09
C GLN A 716 -8.93 -1.19 -24.85
N SER A 717 -7.81 -0.48 -24.96
CA SER A 717 -6.84 -0.26 -23.88
C SER A 717 -6.94 1.13 -23.29
N SER A 718 -6.75 1.26 -21.97
CA SER A 718 -6.68 2.53 -21.26
C SER A 718 -5.25 2.79 -20.73
N ASP A 719 -4.90 4.05 -20.55
CA ASP A 719 -3.60 4.42 -19.95
C ASP A 719 -3.53 3.95 -18.48
N GLN A 720 -2.57 3.08 -18.19
CA GLN A 720 -2.32 2.54 -16.85
C GLN A 720 -1.25 3.33 -16.08
N SER A 721 -0.64 4.36 -16.68
CA SER A 721 0.49 5.10 -16.11
C SER A 721 0.19 5.72 -14.75
N LYS A 722 -1.08 6.10 -14.50
CA LYS A 722 -1.55 6.60 -13.19
C LYS A 722 -1.40 5.62 -12.02
N TYR A 723 -1.15 4.34 -12.30
CA TYR A 723 -0.89 3.31 -11.29
C TYR A 723 0.60 2.99 -11.13
N ASN A 724 1.47 3.69 -11.85
CA ASN A 724 2.92 3.55 -11.72
C ASN A 724 3.41 4.36 -10.51
N TRP A 725 4.36 3.78 -9.79
CA TRP A 725 4.96 4.40 -8.61
C TRP A 725 6.32 5.01 -8.93
N SER A 726 6.70 6.04 -8.16
CA SER A 726 7.98 6.74 -8.33
C SER A 726 9.17 5.76 -8.35
N PRO A 727 10.07 5.87 -9.33
CA PRO A 727 11.30 5.08 -9.36
C PRO A 727 12.16 5.26 -8.10
N GLU A 728 12.19 6.48 -7.53
CA GLU A 728 12.94 6.81 -6.32
C GLU A 728 12.45 6.02 -5.10
N LEU A 729 11.12 5.90 -4.94
CA LEU A 729 10.52 5.08 -3.88
C LEU A 729 10.84 3.61 -4.10
N LEU A 730 10.59 3.10 -5.31
CA LEU A 730 10.77 1.68 -5.65
C LEU A 730 12.24 1.23 -5.51
N ALA A 731 13.20 2.13 -5.78
CA ALA A 731 14.63 1.84 -5.64
C ALA A 731 15.07 1.51 -4.21
N ARG A 732 14.32 1.95 -3.18
CA ARG A 732 14.65 1.66 -1.76
C ARG A 732 14.39 0.20 -1.37
N ASN A 733 13.59 -0.54 -2.15
CA ASN A 733 13.36 -1.97 -1.91
C ASN A 733 13.07 -2.74 -3.20
N ALA A 734 14.11 -3.24 -3.86
CA ALA A 734 13.99 -3.98 -5.11
C ALA A 734 13.16 -5.28 -5.01
N GLY A 735 13.16 -5.94 -3.84
CA GLY A 735 12.39 -7.16 -3.61
C GLY A 735 10.89 -6.89 -3.70
N TYR A 736 10.42 -5.89 -2.96
CA TYR A 736 9.01 -5.48 -2.94
C TYR A 736 8.61 -4.76 -4.24
N ALA A 737 9.51 -3.94 -4.80
CA ALA A 737 9.28 -3.19 -6.04
C ALA A 737 9.05 -4.08 -7.27
N ARG A 738 9.52 -5.33 -7.27
CA ARG A 738 9.42 -6.26 -8.41
C ARG A 738 7.99 -6.38 -8.96
N ALA A 739 6.99 -6.49 -8.08
CA ALA A 739 5.59 -6.61 -8.47
C ALA A 739 5.10 -5.37 -9.23
N PHE A 740 5.49 -4.18 -8.77
CA PHE A 740 5.10 -2.91 -9.35
C PHE A 740 5.84 -2.59 -10.65
N ALA A 741 7.15 -2.90 -10.69
CA ALA A 741 7.94 -2.78 -11.92
C ALA A 741 7.38 -3.71 -13.03
N ALA A 742 7.04 -4.95 -12.69
CA ALA A 742 6.42 -5.90 -13.63
C ALA A 742 5.03 -5.43 -14.09
N THR A 743 4.25 -4.85 -13.17
CA THR A 743 2.95 -4.23 -13.50
C THR A 743 3.14 -3.09 -14.49
N ALA A 744 4.02 -2.12 -14.19
CA ALA A 744 4.27 -0.97 -15.05
C ALA A 744 4.77 -1.38 -16.45
N ALA A 745 5.68 -2.35 -16.52
CA ALA A 745 6.26 -2.83 -17.78
C ALA A 745 5.26 -3.59 -18.66
N SER A 746 4.32 -4.32 -18.07
CA SER A 746 3.32 -5.11 -18.83
C SER A 746 1.97 -4.41 -19.02
N SER A 747 1.73 -3.32 -18.28
CA SER A 747 0.52 -2.49 -18.34
C SER A 747 -0.80 -3.31 -18.31
N PRO A 748 -1.04 -4.12 -17.26
CA PRO A 748 -2.22 -4.97 -17.17
C PRO A 748 -3.49 -4.12 -17.21
N GLN A 749 -4.37 -4.43 -18.16
CA GLN A 749 -5.56 -3.64 -18.43
C GLN A 749 -6.65 -3.90 -17.38
N ARG A 750 -6.65 -3.09 -16.30
CA ARG A 750 -7.47 -3.34 -15.10
C ARG A 750 -8.96 -3.42 -15.37
N ASP A 751 -9.48 -2.56 -16.25
CA ASP A 751 -10.90 -2.56 -16.64
C ASP A 751 -11.27 -3.87 -17.36
N GLN A 752 -10.42 -4.31 -18.30
CA GLN A 752 -10.60 -5.57 -19.01
C GLN A 752 -10.58 -6.77 -18.05
N ILE A 753 -9.72 -6.74 -17.03
CA ILE A 753 -9.64 -7.79 -16.00
C ILE A 753 -10.92 -7.83 -15.16
N HIS A 754 -11.51 -6.67 -14.83
CA HIS A 754 -12.81 -6.63 -14.14
C HIS A 754 -13.92 -7.23 -15.01
N TYR A 755 -13.99 -6.84 -16.28
CA TYR A 755 -14.98 -7.38 -17.22
C TYR A 755 -14.85 -8.88 -17.43
N ALA A 756 -13.63 -9.38 -17.61
CA ALA A 756 -13.37 -10.81 -17.71
C ALA A 756 -13.76 -11.54 -16.41
N LYS A 757 -13.46 -10.95 -15.25
CA LYS A 757 -13.93 -11.47 -13.98
C LYS A 757 -15.46 -11.58 -14.02
N GLU A 758 -16.21 -10.53 -14.31
CA GLU A 758 -17.69 -10.63 -14.27
C GLU A 758 -18.27 -11.58 -15.31
N LEU A 759 -17.84 -11.50 -16.58
CA LEU A 759 -18.34 -12.34 -17.69
C LEU A 759 -18.19 -13.84 -17.46
N ARG A 760 -17.27 -14.28 -16.60
CA ARG A 760 -17.17 -15.71 -16.24
C ARG A 760 -18.46 -16.26 -15.62
N ASN A 761 -19.32 -15.41 -15.06
CA ASN A 761 -20.60 -15.80 -14.47
C ASN A 761 -21.75 -15.83 -15.49
N LEU A 762 -21.59 -15.24 -16.68
CA LEU A 762 -22.63 -15.19 -17.72
C LEU A 762 -22.77 -16.55 -18.40
N LYS A 763 -23.94 -17.19 -18.28
CA LYS A 763 -24.14 -18.55 -18.78
C LYS A 763 -24.74 -18.55 -20.18
N GLN A 764 -25.73 -17.70 -20.42
CA GLN A 764 -26.54 -17.69 -21.64
C GLN A 764 -26.12 -16.57 -22.60
N HIS A 765 -26.75 -16.54 -23.78
CA HIS A 765 -26.67 -15.43 -24.76
C HIS A 765 -25.28 -15.18 -25.39
N TRP A 766 -24.42 -16.20 -25.39
CA TRP A 766 -23.17 -16.17 -26.14
C TRP A 766 -23.37 -16.69 -27.56
N THR A 767 -22.79 -16.02 -28.55
CA THR A 767 -22.46 -16.69 -29.82
C THR A 767 -21.15 -17.49 -29.67
N SER A 768 -20.91 -18.43 -30.57
CA SER A 768 -19.65 -19.19 -30.60
C SER A 768 -18.45 -18.25 -30.78
N GLU A 769 -18.57 -17.25 -31.65
CA GLU A 769 -17.52 -16.28 -31.95
C GLU A 769 -17.17 -15.45 -30.71
N GLN A 770 -18.17 -14.93 -30.00
CA GLN A 770 -17.99 -14.17 -28.76
C GLN A 770 -17.30 -15.01 -27.68
N ARG A 771 -17.70 -16.28 -27.54
CA ARG A 771 -17.08 -17.18 -26.56
C ARG A 771 -15.59 -17.39 -26.89
N LEU A 772 -15.26 -17.60 -28.16
CA LEU A 772 -13.87 -17.77 -28.59
C LEU A 772 -13.06 -16.48 -28.44
N GLU A 773 -13.63 -15.32 -28.76
CA GLU A 773 -13.02 -14.01 -28.54
C GLU A 773 -12.64 -13.80 -27.08
N TYR A 774 -13.55 -14.14 -26.16
CA TYR A 774 -13.30 -14.08 -24.72
C TYR A 774 -12.10 -14.94 -24.28
N PHE A 775 -11.94 -16.14 -24.85
CA PHE A 775 -10.76 -16.98 -24.56
C PHE A 775 -9.48 -16.52 -25.26
N ARG A 776 -9.56 -15.87 -26.43
CA ARG A 776 -8.41 -15.20 -27.04
C ARG A 776 -7.93 -14.04 -26.17
N TRP A 777 -8.85 -13.31 -25.53
CA TRP A 777 -8.48 -12.30 -24.54
C TRP A 777 -7.72 -12.91 -23.37
N TYR A 778 -8.16 -14.05 -22.81
CA TYR A 778 -7.40 -14.74 -21.76
C TYR A 778 -6.01 -15.16 -22.24
N ARG A 779 -5.87 -15.64 -23.48
CA ARG A 779 -4.56 -15.97 -24.05
C ARG A 779 -3.65 -14.73 -24.11
N LYS A 780 -4.17 -13.59 -24.58
CA LYS A 780 -3.45 -12.31 -24.54
C LYS A 780 -3.08 -11.91 -23.11
N ALA A 781 -4.00 -12.04 -22.16
CA ALA A 781 -3.81 -11.64 -20.77
C ALA A 781 -2.72 -12.43 -20.03
N GLU A 782 -2.23 -13.55 -20.56
CA GLU A 782 -1.07 -14.28 -20.01
C GLU A 782 0.26 -13.50 -20.16
N SER A 783 0.32 -12.54 -21.10
CA SER A 783 1.47 -11.62 -21.23
C SER A 783 1.50 -10.59 -20.09
N PHE A 784 0.34 -10.25 -19.51
CA PHE A 784 0.24 -9.35 -18.38
C PHE A 784 0.98 -9.89 -17.16
N LYS A 785 1.64 -8.99 -16.43
CA LYS A 785 2.39 -9.29 -15.20
C LYS A 785 1.88 -8.39 -14.07
N GLY A 786 2.06 -8.88 -12.85
CA GLY A 786 1.61 -8.20 -11.65
C GLY A 786 2.21 -8.81 -10.40
N GLY A 787 1.52 -8.62 -9.27
CA GLY A 787 1.90 -9.21 -7.99
C GLY A 787 1.83 -10.74 -7.98
N ASN A 788 2.33 -11.34 -6.90
CA ASN A 788 2.47 -12.80 -6.77
C ASN A 788 1.18 -13.60 -6.98
N SER A 789 0.00 -13.01 -6.73
CA SER A 789 -1.31 -13.65 -6.91
C SER A 789 -1.94 -13.33 -8.26
N PHE A 790 -1.44 -12.33 -9.00
CA PHE A 790 -2.02 -11.82 -10.25
C PHE A 790 -2.32 -12.91 -11.28
N ALA A 791 -1.30 -13.69 -11.66
CA ALA A 791 -1.46 -14.76 -12.66
C ALA A 791 -2.40 -15.87 -12.17
N GLY A 792 -2.41 -16.12 -10.85
CA GLY A 792 -3.31 -17.08 -10.23
C GLY A 792 -4.79 -16.65 -10.34
N PHE A 793 -5.10 -15.36 -10.21
CA PHE A 793 -6.46 -14.87 -10.45
C PHE A 793 -6.90 -15.10 -11.88
N LEU A 794 -6.08 -14.72 -12.87
CA LEU A 794 -6.41 -14.92 -14.29
C LEU A 794 -6.63 -16.39 -14.62
N LYS A 795 -5.78 -17.28 -14.08
CA LYS A 795 -5.95 -18.72 -14.20
C LYS A 795 -7.28 -19.18 -13.60
N ASN A 796 -7.61 -18.74 -12.38
CA ASN A 796 -8.85 -19.11 -11.72
C ASN A 796 -10.09 -18.61 -12.47
N PHE A 797 -10.05 -17.38 -13.00
CA PHE A 797 -11.14 -16.81 -13.79
C PHE A 797 -11.38 -17.62 -15.06
N ARG A 798 -10.31 -17.94 -15.78
CA ARG A 798 -10.37 -18.80 -16.97
C ARG A 798 -10.91 -20.18 -16.64
N SER A 799 -10.44 -20.80 -15.55
CA SER A 799 -10.92 -22.12 -15.13
C SER A 799 -12.42 -22.12 -14.81
N GLU A 800 -12.94 -21.11 -14.10
CA GLU A 800 -14.39 -20.97 -13.89
C GLU A 800 -15.14 -20.66 -15.20
N ALA A 801 -14.58 -19.85 -16.09
CA ALA A 801 -15.20 -19.54 -17.38
C ALA A 801 -15.36 -20.80 -18.26
N ILE A 802 -14.37 -21.71 -18.25
CA ILE A 802 -14.41 -22.97 -19.02
C ILE A 802 -15.61 -23.84 -18.62
N THR A 803 -16.01 -23.83 -17.34
CA THR A 803 -17.15 -24.66 -16.89
C THR A 803 -18.48 -24.24 -17.49
N ASN A 804 -18.56 -23.03 -18.07
CA ASN A 804 -19.75 -22.51 -18.75
C ASN A 804 -19.65 -22.61 -20.28
N VAL A 805 -18.61 -23.23 -20.83
CA VAL A 805 -18.43 -23.40 -22.28
C VAL A 805 -19.23 -24.61 -22.78
N PRO A 806 -20.03 -24.48 -23.84
CA PRO A 806 -20.67 -25.62 -24.49
C PRO A 806 -19.64 -26.66 -24.94
N GLU A 807 -19.95 -27.94 -24.76
CA GLU A 807 -19.01 -29.05 -25.04
C GLU A 807 -18.42 -28.99 -26.47
N ALA A 808 -19.23 -28.61 -27.45
CA ALA A 808 -18.82 -28.45 -28.85
C ALA A 808 -17.69 -27.43 -29.08
N LEU A 809 -17.54 -26.43 -28.20
CA LEU A 809 -16.50 -25.39 -28.33
C LEU A 809 -15.23 -25.70 -27.52
N LEU A 810 -15.25 -26.73 -26.66
CA LEU A 810 -14.09 -27.08 -25.84
C LEU A 810 -12.82 -27.38 -26.66
N PRO A 811 -12.87 -28.11 -27.81
CA PRO A 811 -11.69 -28.33 -28.62
C PRO A 811 -11.06 -27.04 -29.15
N GLU A 812 -11.88 -26.08 -29.57
CA GLU A 812 -11.40 -24.78 -30.06
C GLU A 812 -10.81 -23.92 -28.94
N VAL A 813 -11.43 -23.93 -27.76
CA VAL A 813 -10.88 -23.25 -26.57
C VAL A 813 -9.54 -23.87 -26.17
N ALA A 814 -9.42 -25.20 -26.19
CA ALA A 814 -8.16 -25.90 -25.91
C ALA A 814 -7.07 -25.53 -26.94
N LYS A 815 -7.43 -25.40 -28.21
CA LYS A 815 -6.53 -24.93 -29.27
C LYS A 815 -6.03 -23.50 -29.01
N ILE A 816 -6.93 -22.57 -28.67
CA ILE A 816 -6.54 -21.19 -28.32
C ILE A 816 -5.54 -21.14 -27.16
N GLN A 817 -5.67 -22.07 -26.19
CA GLN A 817 -4.77 -22.13 -25.04
C GLN A 817 -3.38 -22.67 -25.39
N SER A 818 -3.27 -23.58 -26.36
CA SER A 818 -1.99 -24.17 -26.77
C SER A 818 -1.29 -23.37 -27.88
N ASP A 819 -2.03 -22.64 -28.72
CA ASP A 819 -1.50 -21.82 -29.81
C ASP A 819 -0.48 -20.79 -29.28
N PRO A 820 0.68 -20.59 -29.92
CA PRO A 820 1.65 -19.57 -29.53
C PRO A 820 0.98 -18.20 -29.33
N LEU A 821 1.43 -17.44 -28.33
CA LEU A 821 0.91 -16.10 -28.09
C LEU A 821 1.26 -15.22 -29.30
N LYS A 822 0.26 -14.93 -30.14
CA LYS A 822 0.36 -14.04 -31.29
C LYS A 822 -0.22 -12.69 -30.92
N GLU A 823 0.59 -11.63 -31.01
CA GLU A 823 0.10 -10.26 -30.91
C GLU A 823 -0.11 -9.68 -32.31
N GLY A 824 -1.27 -9.08 -32.54
CA GLY A 824 -1.63 -8.47 -33.82
C GLY A 824 -2.27 -9.44 -34.82
N PRO A 825 -2.40 -9.02 -36.09
CA PRO A 825 -3.09 -9.76 -37.14
C PRO A 825 -2.22 -10.88 -37.71
N ASP A 826 -2.80 -11.71 -38.57
CA ASP A 826 -2.14 -12.81 -39.29
C ASP A 826 -1.36 -12.35 -40.55
N PHE A 827 -1.23 -11.04 -40.76
CA PHE A 827 -0.48 -10.44 -41.86
C PHE A 827 0.59 -9.46 -41.36
N GLU A 828 1.61 -9.21 -42.18
CA GLU A 828 2.66 -8.23 -41.89
C GLU A 828 2.10 -6.80 -41.83
N ILE A 829 2.45 -6.07 -40.76
CA ILE A 829 2.08 -4.65 -40.59
C ILE A 829 3.16 -3.77 -41.21
N GLU A 830 2.89 -3.29 -42.42
CA GLU A 830 3.75 -2.40 -43.20
C GLU A 830 3.57 -0.93 -42.82
N THR A 831 2.35 -0.53 -42.42
CA THR A 831 2.05 0.87 -42.05
C THR A 831 1.41 0.96 -40.66
N ARG A 832 1.87 1.92 -39.85
CA ARG A 832 1.30 2.25 -38.53
C ARG A 832 0.78 3.67 -38.53
N LEU A 833 -0.50 3.83 -38.22
CA LEU A 833 -1.21 5.09 -38.20
C LEU A 833 -1.75 5.38 -36.81
N THR A 834 -1.92 6.67 -36.51
CA THR A 834 -2.57 7.14 -35.28
C THR A 834 -3.62 8.18 -35.63
N VAL A 835 -4.76 8.11 -34.97
CA VAL A 835 -5.87 9.06 -35.11
C VAL A 835 -6.43 9.32 -33.72
N GLY A 836 -6.62 10.59 -33.40
CA GLY A 836 -7.29 11.10 -32.23
C GLY A 836 -8.61 11.80 -32.56
N VAL A 837 -9.17 12.46 -31.55
CA VAL A 837 -10.35 13.32 -31.62
C VAL A 837 -9.92 14.76 -31.38
N ALA A 838 -10.46 15.66 -32.19
CA ALA A 838 -10.34 17.11 -32.04
C ALA A 838 -11.70 17.71 -31.66
N PRO A 839 -11.73 18.92 -31.07
CA PRO A 839 -12.97 19.62 -30.73
C PRO A 839 -13.95 19.71 -31.92
N GLN A 840 -15.23 19.88 -31.61
CA GLN A 840 -16.33 19.97 -32.59
C GLN A 840 -16.61 18.65 -33.36
N MET A 841 -16.42 17.49 -32.69
CA MET A 841 -16.67 16.17 -33.26
C MET A 841 -15.90 15.98 -34.58
N LYS A 842 -14.56 16.06 -34.50
CA LYS A 842 -13.66 15.84 -35.64
C LYS A 842 -12.60 14.82 -35.28
N PHE A 843 -12.07 14.11 -36.27
CA PHE A 843 -10.79 13.43 -36.10
C PHE A 843 -9.67 14.48 -36.10
N ASP A 844 -8.58 14.22 -35.40
CA ASP A 844 -7.41 15.13 -35.35
C ASP A 844 -6.53 15.07 -36.61
N LYS A 845 -6.82 14.13 -37.51
CA LYS A 845 -6.25 14.00 -38.85
C LYS A 845 -7.38 14.10 -39.87
N ASP A 846 -7.20 14.97 -40.86
CA ASP A 846 -8.08 15.06 -42.02
C ASP A 846 -7.68 14.06 -43.12
N GLU A 847 -6.39 13.66 -43.16
CA GLU A 847 -5.83 12.75 -44.15
C GLU A 847 -4.85 11.75 -43.53
N LEU A 848 -4.93 10.49 -43.98
CA LEU A 848 -3.98 9.40 -43.70
C LEU A 848 -3.52 8.80 -45.02
N LYS A 849 -2.32 8.22 -45.08
CA LYS A 849 -1.76 7.62 -46.30
C LYS A 849 -1.27 6.20 -46.07
N VAL A 850 -1.56 5.30 -47.01
CA VAL A 850 -1.12 3.90 -47.00
C VAL A 850 -0.86 3.43 -48.43
N LYS A 851 0.03 2.45 -48.60
CA LYS A 851 0.21 1.77 -49.89
C LYS A 851 -0.94 0.81 -50.17
N ALA A 852 -1.33 0.67 -51.44
CA ALA A 852 -2.32 -0.32 -51.86
C ALA A 852 -1.95 -1.74 -51.40
N GLY A 853 -2.91 -2.44 -50.77
CA GLY A 853 -2.71 -3.81 -50.25
C GLY A 853 -1.85 -3.95 -48.98
N ALA A 854 -1.29 -2.86 -48.46
CA ALA A 854 -0.44 -2.89 -47.27
C ALA A 854 -1.19 -3.39 -46.04
N GLY A 855 -0.52 -4.12 -45.15
CA GLY A 855 -1.05 -4.37 -43.80
C GLY A 855 -0.96 -3.12 -42.92
N VAL A 856 -2.07 -2.73 -42.30
CA VAL A 856 -2.20 -1.48 -41.53
C VAL A 856 -2.57 -1.77 -40.08
N GLU A 857 -1.85 -1.16 -39.14
CA GLU A 857 -2.28 -0.95 -37.75
C GLU A 857 -2.68 0.52 -37.60
N LEU A 858 -3.95 0.79 -37.30
CA LEU A 858 -4.45 2.13 -36.98
C LEU A 858 -4.84 2.19 -35.51
N ALA A 859 -4.11 2.96 -34.71
CA ALA A 859 -4.46 3.23 -33.33
C ALA A 859 -5.41 4.44 -33.27
N PHE A 860 -6.68 4.19 -32.94
CA PHE A 860 -7.66 5.24 -32.69
C PHE A 860 -7.76 5.51 -31.19
N THR A 861 -7.33 6.70 -30.76
CA THR A 861 -7.38 7.15 -29.36
C THR A 861 -8.51 8.16 -29.20
N ASN A 862 -9.48 7.86 -28.34
CA ASN A 862 -10.51 8.84 -28.02
C ASN A 862 -10.01 9.77 -26.90
N ASN A 863 -9.31 10.83 -27.27
CA ASN A 863 -8.83 11.90 -26.40
C ASN A 863 -9.79 13.12 -26.35
N ASP A 864 -11.08 12.90 -26.59
CA ASP A 864 -12.09 13.97 -26.50
C ASP A 864 -12.08 14.59 -25.09
N PRO A 865 -11.96 15.92 -24.94
CA PRO A 865 -12.03 16.58 -23.64
C PRO A 865 -13.42 16.47 -22.99
N MET A 866 -14.46 16.17 -23.78
CA MET A 866 -15.80 15.87 -23.30
C MET A 866 -16.01 14.35 -23.22
N PRO A 867 -16.76 13.84 -22.23
CA PRO A 867 -17.02 12.41 -22.10
C PRO A 867 -18.01 11.98 -23.19
N MET A 868 -17.51 11.66 -24.38
CA MET A 868 -18.26 11.20 -25.54
C MET A 868 -17.59 9.96 -26.13
N MET A 869 -18.40 9.02 -26.63
CA MET A 869 -17.90 7.84 -27.33
C MET A 869 -17.83 8.09 -28.82
N HIS A 870 -16.79 7.56 -29.45
CA HIS A 870 -16.58 7.65 -30.88
C HIS A 870 -16.14 6.30 -31.41
N ASN A 871 -16.43 6.03 -32.68
CA ASN A 871 -15.82 4.94 -33.42
C ASN A 871 -15.19 5.49 -34.70
N LEU A 872 -14.46 4.63 -35.41
CA LEU A 872 -13.91 4.90 -36.73
C LEU A 872 -14.28 3.74 -37.65
N VAL A 873 -14.99 4.06 -38.72
CA VAL A 873 -15.45 3.11 -39.74
C VAL A 873 -14.86 3.52 -41.08
N LEU A 874 -14.04 2.66 -41.68
CA LEU A 874 -13.50 2.83 -43.02
C LEU A 874 -14.51 2.34 -44.05
N VAL A 875 -14.85 3.16 -45.05
CA VAL A 875 -15.89 2.84 -46.04
C VAL A 875 -15.38 2.93 -47.48
N LYS A 876 -16.06 2.24 -48.40
CA LYS A 876 -15.84 2.37 -49.85
C LYS A 876 -16.05 3.83 -50.32
N PRO A 877 -15.36 4.30 -51.37
CA PRO A 877 -15.49 5.66 -51.87
C PRO A 877 -16.95 6.02 -52.16
N GLY A 878 -17.37 7.22 -51.75
CA GLY A 878 -18.74 7.73 -51.98
C GLY A 878 -19.82 7.10 -51.08
N SER A 879 -19.46 6.27 -50.11
CA SER A 879 -20.42 5.54 -49.27
C SER A 879 -20.72 6.21 -47.92
N ARG A 880 -20.04 7.31 -47.56
CA ARG A 880 -20.18 7.96 -46.24
C ARG A 880 -21.62 8.25 -45.84
N ILE A 881 -22.37 8.99 -46.66
CA ILE A 881 -23.73 9.45 -46.29
C ILE A 881 -24.69 8.27 -46.10
N GLU A 882 -24.56 7.23 -46.93
CA GLU A 882 -25.35 6.00 -46.80
C GLU A 882 -25.09 5.28 -45.48
N ILE A 883 -23.81 5.08 -45.13
CA ILE A 883 -23.43 4.38 -43.89
C ILE A 883 -23.79 5.21 -42.65
N VAL A 884 -23.59 6.53 -42.68
CA VAL A 884 -24.01 7.43 -41.58
C VAL A 884 -25.52 7.36 -41.39
N THR A 885 -26.29 7.40 -42.48
CA THR A 885 -27.76 7.32 -42.42
C THR A 885 -28.20 5.96 -41.87
N ALA A 886 -27.61 4.87 -42.36
CA ALA A 886 -27.92 3.52 -41.86
C ALA A 886 -27.63 3.40 -40.36
N ALA A 887 -26.50 3.92 -39.88
CA ALA A 887 -26.15 3.91 -38.46
C ALA A 887 -27.14 4.70 -37.60
N ALA A 888 -27.56 5.89 -38.04
CA ALA A 888 -28.54 6.71 -37.34
C ALA A 888 -29.91 6.01 -37.18
N THR A 889 -30.29 5.13 -38.11
CA THR A 889 -31.57 4.39 -38.04
C THR A 889 -31.55 3.18 -37.11
N MET A 890 -30.40 2.78 -36.57
CA MET A 890 -30.29 1.60 -35.70
C MET A 890 -30.95 1.79 -34.32
N GLY A 891 -31.21 3.03 -33.91
CA GLY A 891 -31.76 3.36 -32.59
C GLY A 891 -30.91 2.79 -31.45
N ALA A 892 -31.54 2.48 -30.31
CA ALA A 892 -30.85 1.94 -29.13
C ALA A 892 -30.17 0.58 -29.39
N ALA A 893 -30.67 -0.21 -30.34
CA ALA A 893 -30.08 -1.50 -30.71
C ALA A 893 -28.66 -1.34 -31.31
N GLY A 894 -28.34 -0.17 -31.87
CA GLY A 894 -27.02 0.13 -32.42
C GLY A 894 -25.88 0.00 -31.39
N MET A 895 -26.14 0.24 -30.10
CA MET A 895 -25.14 0.12 -29.04
C MET A 895 -24.51 -1.27 -28.97
N ALA A 896 -25.29 -2.34 -29.21
CA ALA A 896 -24.80 -3.72 -29.14
C ALA A 896 -23.78 -4.05 -30.24
N ASN A 897 -23.81 -3.33 -31.36
CA ASN A 897 -22.87 -3.47 -32.48
C ASN A 897 -22.08 -2.18 -32.74
N SER A 898 -21.89 -1.35 -31.71
CA SER A 898 -21.10 -0.10 -31.80
C SER A 898 -21.52 0.86 -32.92
N PHE A 899 -22.81 0.87 -33.29
CA PHE A 899 -23.37 1.61 -34.44
C PHE A 899 -22.65 1.35 -35.77
N VAL A 900 -22.12 0.15 -35.98
CA VAL A 900 -21.56 -0.26 -37.28
C VAL A 900 -22.68 -0.97 -38.07
N PRO A 901 -23.20 -0.39 -39.17
CA PRO A 901 -24.22 -1.04 -39.98
C PRO A 901 -23.67 -2.27 -40.70
N LYS A 902 -24.50 -3.29 -40.87
CA LYS A 902 -24.15 -4.44 -41.70
C LYS A 902 -24.25 -4.03 -43.18
N SER A 903 -23.10 -3.76 -43.81
CA SER A 903 -22.99 -3.36 -45.21
C SER A 903 -21.68 -3.87 -45.81
N ASP A 904 -21.70 -4.27 -47.08
CA ASP A 904 -20.50 -4.63 -47.84
C ASP A 904 -19.62 -3.42 -48.18
N LYS A 905 -20.10 -2.20 -47.90
CA LYS A 905 -19.37 -0.94 -48.06
C LYS A 905 -18.53 -0.57 -46.84
N VAL A 906 -18.72 -1.23 -45.70
CA VAL A 906 -17.84 -1.11 -44.53
C VAL A 906 -16.63 -2.02 -44.73
N LEU A 907 -15.44 -1.43 -44.77
CA LEU A 907 -14.17 -2.13 -45.04
C LEU A 907 -13.47 -2.57 -43.75
N ALA A 908 -13.51 -1.73 -42.72
CA ALA A 908 -12.96 -2.01 -41.39
C ALA A 908 -13.63 -1.08 -40.38
N ALA A 909 -13.73 -1.47 -39.12
CA ALA A 909 -14.36 -0.65 -38.09
C ALA A 909 -13.77 -0.90 -36.70
N THR A 910 -13.73 0.15 -35.88
CA THR A 910 -13.52 0.03 -34.44
C THR A 910 -14.86 -0.20 -33.73
N PRO A 911 -14.87 -0.74 -32.50
CA PRO A 911 -15.99 -0.55 -31.59
C PRO A 911 -16.13 0.94 -31.20
N LEU A 912 -17.16 1.26 -30.41
CA LEU A 912 -17.21 2.52 -29.69
C LEU A 912 -16.10 2.56 -28.64
N VAL A 913 -15.18 3.50 -28.79
CA VAL A 913 -14.05 3.73 -27.91
C VAL A 913 -14.44 4.76 -26.87
N LEU A 914 -14.27 4.43 -25.58
CA LEU A 914 -14.53 5.34 -24.47
C LEU A 914 -13.49 6.45 -24.43
N THR A 915 -13.86 7.63 -23.90
CA THR A 915 -12.90 8.70 -23.63
C THR A 915 -11.74 8.20 -22.77
N GLY A 916 -10.51 8.53 -23.16
CA GLY A 916 -9.27 8.07 -22.55
C GLY A 916 -8.77 6.70 -23.02
N ASN A 917 -9.54 6.00 -23.87
CA ASN A 917 -9.16 4.68 -24.37
C ASN A 917 -8.63 4.74 -25.80
N THR A 918 -7.93 3.67 -26.18
CA THR A 918 -7.39 3.44 -27.51
C THR A 918 -7.81 2.07 -28.03
N TYR A 919 -8.20 1.98 -29.29
CA TYR A 919 -8.40 0.73 -30.00
C TYR A 919 -7.41 0.63 -31.16
N LYS A 920 -6.80 -0.55 -31.32
CA LYS A 920 -5.91 -0.84 -32.46
C LYS A 920 -6.68 -1.62 -33.52
N LEU A 921 -7.01 -0.95 -34.61
CA LEU A 921 -7.66 -1.55 -35.78
C LEU A 921 -6.62 -2.13 -36.72
N TYR A 922 -6.80 -3.39 -37.10
CA TYR A 922 -5.95 -4.09 -38.06
C TYR A 922 -6.74 -4.38 -39.34
N PHE A 923 -6.23 -3.95 -40.48
CA PHE A 923 -6.84 -4.23 -41.78
C PHE A 923 -5.81 -4.26 -42.90
N LYS A 924 -6.16 -4.90 -44.02
CA LYS A 924 -5.44 -4.76 -45.29
C LYS A 924 -5.99 -3.56 -46.04
N ALA A 925 -5.13 -2.64 -46.42
CA ALA A 925 -5.51 -1.50 -47.24
C ALA A 925 -6.14 -2.00 -48.56
N PRO A 926 -7.13 -1.29 -49.11
CA PRO A 926 -7.66 -1.60 -50.43
C PRO A 926 -6.55 -1.73 -51.47
N THR A 927 -6.73 -2.63 -52.45
CA THR A 927 -5.76 -2.83 -53.53
C THR A 927 -5.93 -1.84 -54.68
N THR A 928 -7.07 -1.13 -54.71
CA THR A 928 -7.34 -0.07 -55.70
C THR A 928 -6.89 1.27 -55.11
N PRO A 929 -5.92 1.97 -55.73
CA PRO A 929 -5.55 3.31 -55.32
C PRO A 929 -6.76 4.26 -55.38
N GLY A 930 -6.84 5.18 -54.44
CA GLY A 930 -7.98 6.09 -54.34
C GLY A 930 -8.15 6.74 -52.98
N LYS A 931 -9.19 7.55 -52.85
CA LYS A 931 -9.57 8.22 -51.61
C LYS A 931 -10.72 7.46 -50.96
N TYR A 932 -10.45 6.85 -49.82
CA TYR A 932 -11.42 6.17 -48.98
C TYR A 932 -11.77 7.08 -47.80
N GLU A 933 -13.00 7.03 -47.30
CA GLU A 933 -13.42 7.86 -46.17
C GLU A 933 -13.36 7.01 -44.89
N TYR A 934 -12.84 7.57 -43.80
CA TYR A 934 -13.05 7.05 -42.45
C TYR A 934 -13.97 7.99 -41.68
N ILE A 935 -14.98 7.44 -41.02
CA ILE A 935 -16.12 8.19 -40.49
C ILE A 935 -16.45 7.73 -39.06
N CYS A 936 -16.95 8.63 -38.22
CA CYS A 936 -17.62 8.23 -36.98
C CYS A 936 -19.09 7.94 -37.28
N THR A 937 -19.59 6.78 -36.88
CA THR A 937 -20.99 6.38 -37.07
C THR A 937 -21.81 6.44 -35.79
N TYR A 938 -21.25 6.95 -34.69
CA TYR A 938 -22.07 7.32 -33.54
C TYR A 938 -23.15 8.33 -33.98
N PRO A 939 -24.43 8.15 -33.59
CA PRO A 939 -25.54 8.91 -34.15
C PRO A 939 -25.31 10.43 -34.12
N GLY A 940 -25.41 11.07 -35.29
CA GLY A 940 -25.20 12.51 -35.47
C GLY A 940 -23.77 12.97 -35.72
N HIS A 941 -22.75 12.12 -35.49
CA HIS A 941 -21.35 12.54 -35.60
C HIS A 941 -20.82 12.53 -37.04
N GLY A 942 -21.14 11.51 -37.84
CA GLY A 942 -20.53 11.27 -39.16
C GLY A 942 -20.79 12.32 -40.25
N LEU A 943 -21.64 13.31 -39.97
CA LEU A 943 -21.82 14.48 -40.84
C LEU A 943 -20.59 15.41 -40.78
N THR A 944 -19.98 15.55 -39.60
CA THR A 944 -18.83 16.45 -39.35
C THR A 944 -17.55 15.67 -39.02
N MET A 945 -17.67 14.46 -38.48
CA MET A 945 -16.56 13.64 -37.99
C MET A 945 -16.13 12.61 -39.03
N TRP A 946 -15.31 13.03 -39.98
CA TRP A 946 -14.76 12.17 -41.03
C TRP A 946 -13.39 12.68 -41.51
N GLY A 947 -12.62 11.80 -42.15
CA GLY A 947 -11.39 12.13 -42.85
C GLY A 947 -11.13 11.18 -44.02
N THR A 948 -9.99 11.32 -44.68
CA THR A 948 -9.65 10.58 -45.91
C THR A 948 -8.44 9.66 -45.71
N LEU A 949 -8.59 8.38 -45.99
CA LEU A 949 -7.48 7.44 -46.19
C LEU A 949 -7.12 7.42 -47.68
N VAL A 950 -5.97 7.98 -48.03
CA VAL A 950 -5.39 7.93 -49.37
C VAL A 950 -4.63 6.63 -49.52
N VAL A 951 -5.05 5.83 -50.49
CA VAL A 951 -4.39 4.58 -50.89
C VAL A 951 -3.60 4.87 -52.16
N GLU A 952 -2.28 4.71 -52.09
CA GLU A 952 -1.33 5.01 -53.19
C GLU A 952 -0.60 3.79 -53.75
#